data_AF-A0A067BMQ4-F1
#
_entry.id   AF-A0A067BMQ4-F1
#
_cell.length_a   1.000
_cell.length_b   1.000
_cell.length_c   1.000
_cell.angle_alpha   90.00
_cell.angle_beta   90.00
_cell.angle_gamma   90.00
#
_symmetry.space_group_name_H-M   'P 1'
#
loop_
_entity.id
_entity.type
_entity.pdbx_description
1 polymer ?
#
loop_
_entity_poly.entity_id
_entity_poly.type
_entity_poly.pdbx_seq_one_letter_code
_entity_poly.pdbx_strand_id
1 'polypeptide(L)'
;MTVAAYEAALWPLRRTSQHVLVGTLRCGLTSATTAAVGRAPFSVADVAAWSTLLPEILDKAATALCLQASPAMALDVVESHFSVASVGTSNDVTPAMDAGAIGTLLVVLPSAYTGGSLAWTLGATTTTLEPTTEVCYAVVPLGAVSVSAPITSGTRLVLVFDIVRRHPSTRAILLSSREGMLAELTRIASTPMLQDQRIAHVLTDPVLAFETLGPADAAIVDVLLATQRFDVALVEVEVFIRSCHPHPSCKIPDVVVTSLVGKGAHRFLGDETESIFEPKVALLFWPTQYRAGIVGLAAAVLSAEPTSSSYLGLGSVRDLLLGTLGIFARAVLPASEEHRPFAFLPHLCHRLLAYGDTDLIDVFVSDVLGSALRYYSPPSLTTLAELVRICLTSQGWHRLGGAVQRLVARWAERNSWLDLPRACQLLASFAGVTNDPLCAALDVPFVGECMKVCFDVICTRPANELYTSRDVGASCILLDMYLDALTTSTTGNAHAKANWLDGRVPLPVIAIIDDYLYVRQHRVSTLLRQCTSDVDTLRWVPAAVLQALKLKPALAVEVYVDAIVSALDTAAARSDGIGRTYRYHLDPNNLRDILSCTTHRCSRRLLDAYFAVGGVATVHVVFELVQRQVLAPSRHDIVAGWALSVARVLIASDYRNDVRAVVAVTLTKLLAIVAPEAVAGFLTSWAAALPATLRAHRDHLYAALEQLHALLDAKHRPIFVQLAAMCQDALVAGGALDPIPDLPDFVYDDIPVDRLHCRHCAAFAAFLADGAKTKINALHFVCRLMHNIIDANADRLEKDRRRVVTKVPQPGHATLRDLTLHRQQQSQRAADRKMVTALRAWIAGPSTGVTIA
;
A
#
# COMPACT_ATOMS: atom_id res chain seq x y z
N MET A 1 13.17 16.95 7.91
CA MET A 1 12.93 18.38 8.21
C MET A 1 11.51 18.72 7.78
N THR A 2 10.79 19.57 8.51
CA THR A 2 9.36 19.89 8.28
C THR A 2 9.15 21.40 8.18
N VAL A 3 8.04 21.86 7.60
CA VAL A 3 7.71 23.30 7.53
C VAL A 3 7.55 23.92 8.91
N ALA A 4 7.21 23.11 9.92
CA ALA A 4 7.27 23.53 11.31
C ALA A 4 8.64 24.08 11.73
N ALA A 5 9.75 23.71 11.05
CA ALA A 5 11.07 24.29 11.29
C ALA A 5 11.18 25.72 10.72
N TYR A 6 10.64 25.98 9.53
CA TYR A 6 10.54 27.35 8.98
C TYR A 6 9.63 28.22 9.85
N GLU A 7 8.47 27.67 10.23
CA GLU A 7 7.56 28.35 11.13
C GLU A 7 8.25 28.66 12.45
N ALA A 8 8.93 27.69 13.09
CA ALA A 8 9.66 27.93 14.34
C ALA A 8 10.74 29.01 14.22
N ALA A 9 11.51 29.00 13.13
CA ALA A 9 12.60 29.93 12.92
C ALA A 9 12.12 31.36 12.63
N LEU A 10 10.97 31.51 11.96
CA LEU A 10 10.42 32.82 11.57
C LEU A 10 9.30 33.30 12.50
N TRP A 11 8.79 32.42 13.38
CA TRP A 11 7.73 32.72 14.34
C TRP A 11 7.96 33.98 15.17
N PRO A 12 9.18 34.23 15.71
CA PRO A 12 9.41 35.42 16.53
C PRO A 12 9.19 36.74 15.77
N LEU A 13 9.38 36.75 14.45
CA LEU A 13 9.31 37.95 13.61
C LEU A 13 7.91 38.23 13.08
N ARG A 14 7.04 37.21 12.98
CA ARG A 14 5.68 37.34 12.43
C ARG A 14 4.70 38.09 13.35
N ARG A 15 5.13 38.62 14.49
CA ARG A 15 4.22 39.16 15.51
C ARG A 15 4.48 40.60 15.86
N THR A 16 3.41 41.38 15.77
CA THR A 16 3.36 42.80 16.14
C THR A 16 2.89 43.02 17.59
N SER A 17 2.46 41.99 18.32
CA SER A 17 1.81 42.15 19.63
C SER A 17 2.09 41.01 20.61
N GLN A 18 3.34 40.84 21.05
CA GLN A 18 3.60 40.11 22.28
C GLN A 18 3.45 41.09 23.45
N HIS A 19 2.62 40.76 24.41
CA HIS A 19 2.47 41.54 25.65
C HIS A 19 2.73 40.64 26.85
N VAL A 20 3.33 41.21 27.88
CA VAL A 20 3.44 40.55 29.17
C VAL A 20 2.03 40.50 29.75
N LEU A 21 1.50 39.30 29.96
CA LEU A 21 0.18 39.12 30.55
C LEU A 21 0.34 39.02 32.05
N VAL A 22 -0.31 39.92 32.77
CA VAL A 22 -0.42 39.88 34.23
C VAL A 22 -1.86 39.56 34.61
N GLY A 23 -2.05 38.62 35.53
CA GLY A 23 -3.38 38.25 36.03
C GLY A 23 -3.36 37.89 37.51
N THR A 24 -4.52 38.00 38.14
CA THR A 24 -4.77 37.59 39.53
C THR A 24 -5.45 36.22 39.55
N LEU A 25 -5.03 35.34 40.46
CA LEU A 25 -5.65 34.03 40.67
C LEU A 25 -6.59 34.07 41.87
N ARG A 26 -7.86 33.70 41.66
CA ARG A 26 -8.81 33.49 42.75
C ARG A 26 -8.55 32.12 43.36
N CYS A 27 -7.56 32.04 44.25
CA CYS A 27 -7.25 30.80 44.95
C CYS A 27 -7.49 30.96 46.45
N GLY A 28 -8.15 29.99 47.08
CA GLY A 28 -8.30 29.90 48.54
C GLY A 28 -7.02 29.47 49.25
N LEU A 29 -5.85 29.80 48.70
CA LEU A 29 -4.55 29.50 49.28
C LEU A 29 -4.34 30.42 50.48
N THR A 30 -4.47 29.87 51.69
CA THR A 30 -4.10 30.58 52.92
C THR A 30 -2.60 30.86 52.94
N SER A 31 -2.24 32.01 53.52
CA SER A 31 -0.86 32.52 53.61
C SER A 31 0.13 31.42 53.98
N ALA A 32 1.10 31.16 53.09
CA ALA A 32 2.14 30.18 53.34
C ALA A 32 3.09 30.72 54.43
N THR A 33 2.93 30.26 55.67
CA THR A 33 3.93 30.45 56.72
C THR A 33 5.01 29.39 56.57
N THR A 34 6.14 29.73 55.95
CA THR A 34 7.36 28.92 56.07
C THR A 34 8.63 29.74 56.07
N ALA A 35 9.43 29.52 57.12
CA ALA A 35 10.87 29.67 57.09
C ALA A 35 11.43 28.56 56.19
N ALA A 36 11.89 28.91 54.99
CA ALA A 36 12.56 27.98 54.08
C ALA A 36 14.01 28.43 53.90
N VAL A 37 14.95 27.63 54.41
CA VAL A 37 16.39 27.73 54.13
C VAL A 37 16.77 26.50 53.31
N GLY A 38 17.09 26.71 52.03
CA GLY A 38 17.69 25.70 51.14
C GLY A 38 16.78 25.11 50.05
N ARG A 39 17.41 24.57 48.99
CA ARG A 39 16.82 23.88 47.82
C ARG A 39 16.12 22.56 48.20
N ALA A 40 15.08 22.60 49.03
CA ALA A 40 14.17 21.46 49.18
C ALA A 40 13.08 21.52 48.09
N PRO A 41 12.65 20.38 47.51
CA PRO A 41 11.54 20.35 46.57
C PRO A 41 10.28 20.87 47.27
N PHE A 42 9.63 21.89 46.70
CA PHE A 42 8.35 22.36 47.22
C PHE A 42 7.25 21.36 46.87
N SER A 43 6.26 21.22 47.74
CA SER A 43 5.09 20.36 47.52
C SER A 43 3.84 21.23 47.48
N VAL A 44 3.08 21.14 46.39
CA VAL A 44 1.76 21.77 46.29
C VAL A 44 0.77 20.89 47.05
N ALA A 45 0.27 21.37 48.19
CA ALA A 45 -0.62 20.59 49.06
C ALA A 45 -1.96 20.22 48.39
N ASP A 46 -2.45 21.04 47.46
CA ASP A 46 -3.68 20.80 46.69
C ASP A 46 -3.38 20.70 45.18
N VAL A 47 -2.86 19.54 44.78
CA VAL A 47 -2.54 19.22 43.38
C VAL A 47 -3.80 19.24 42.49
N ALA A 48 -4.99 19.01 43.04
CA ALA A 48 -6.24 19.00 42.29
C ALA A 48 -6.68 20.43 41.90
N ALA A 49 -6.59 21.39 42.83
CA ALA A 49 -6.84 22.79 42.52
C ALA A 49 -5.81 23.35 41.52
N TRP A 50 -4.53 23.01 41.71
CA TRP A 50 -3.45 23.43 40.81
C TRP A 50 -3.61 22.86 39.39
N SER A 51 -3.96 21.58 39.28
CA SER A 51 -4.17 20.93 37.97
C SER A 51 -5.40 21.45 37.22
N THR A 52 -6.34 22.10 37.90
CA THR A 52 -7.50 22.78 37.28
C THR A 52 -7.15 24.18 36.80
N LEU A 53 -6.31 24.90 37.54
CA LEU A 53 -6.01 26.31 37.31
C LEU A 53 -4.87 26.53 36.31
N LEU A 54 -3.89 25.64 36.29
CA LEU A 54 -2.77 25.70 35.36
C LEU A 54 -3.19 25.65 33.87
N PRO A 55 -4.13 24.80 33.42
CA PRO A 55 -4.65 24.84 32.05
C PRO A 55 -5.26 26.19 31.66
N GLU A 56 -5.98 26.86 32.57
CA GLU A 56 -6.57 28.19 32.29
C GLU A 56 -5.49 29.25 32.13
N ILE A 57 -4.47 29.23 32.99
CA ILE A 57 -3.29 30.10 32.85
C ILE A 57 -2.59 29.80 31.53
N LEU A 58 -2.40 28.53 31.18
CA LEU A 58 -1.71 28.12 29.97
C LEU A 58 -2.49 28.47 28.70
N ASP A 59 -3.82 28.46 28.73
CA ASP A 59 -4.65 28.93 27.62
C ASP A 59 -4.50 30.44 27.43
N LYS A 60 -4.56 31.21 28.53
CA LYS A 60 -4.28 32.65 28.51
C LYS A 60 -2.83 32.96 28.13
N ALA A 61 -1.88 32.14 28.55
CA ALA A 61 -0.49 32.20 28.16
C ALA A 61 -0.34 31.92 26.67
N ALA A 62 -1.07 30.94 26.13
CA ALA A 62 -1.13 30.69 24.70
C ALA A 62 -1.66 31.92 23.97
N THR A 63 -2.68 32.63 24.48
CA THR A 63 -3.16 33.89 23.90
C THR A 63 -2.12 35.00 23.96
N ALA A 64 -1.52 35.22 25.13
CA ALA A 64 -0.54 36.29 25.37
C ALA A 64 0.76 36.07 24.59
N LEU A 65 1.18 34.81 24.53
CA LEU A 65 2.24 34.33 23.67
C LEU A 65 1.72 34.01 22.27
N CYS A 66 0.55 34.50 21.83
CA CYS A 66 -0.15 34.31 20.54
C CYS A 66 -0.03 32.93 19.83
N LEU A 67 0.03 31.84 20.58
CA LEU A 67 0.13 30.44 20.13
C LEU A 67 -1.21 29.85 19.66
N GLN A 68 -2.31 30.62 19.75
CA GLN A 68 -3.68 30.14 19.47
C GLN A 68 -3.96 29.71 18.02
N ALA A 69 -3.05 29.98 17.07
CA ALA A 69 -3.25 29.61 15.66
C ALA A 69 -3.03 28.12 15.36
N SER A 70 -2.67 27.27 16.32
CA SER A 70 -2.46 25.85 16.05
C SER A 70 -3.01 24.94 17.16
N PRO A 71 -4.10 24.17 16.92
CA PRO A 71 -4.63 23.19 17.87
C PRO A 71 -3.64 22.06 18.21
N ALA A 72 -2.51 21.96 17.50
CA ALA A 72 -1.44 21.01 17.76
C ALA A 72 -0.42 21.47 18.83
N MET A 73 -0.49 22.71 19.32
CA MET A 73 0.45 23.26 20.31
C MET A 73 -0.12 23.27 21.73
N ALA A 74 -0.22 22.09 22.36
CA ALA A 74 -0.51 22.02 23.80
C ALA A 74 0.70 22.50 24.61
N LEU A 75 0.48 23.47 25.50
CA LEU A 75 1.49 23.98 26.41
C LEU A 75 1.59 23.14 27.68
N ASP A 76 2.77 23.15 28.26
CA ASP A 76 3.04 22.65 29.60
C ASP A 76 3.99 23.59 30.32
N VAL A 77 4.23 23.33 31.61
CA VAL A 77 5.23 24.06 32.39
C VAL A 77 6.20 23.11 33.07
N VAL A 78 7.47 23.49 33.11
CA VAL A 78 8.52 22.82 33.88
C VAL A 78 9.00 23.81 34.94
N GLU A 79 9.12 23.37 36.18
CA GLU A 79 9.67 24.20 37.25
C GLU A 79 11.12 24.57 36.92
N SER A 80 11.42 25.87 36.81
CA SER A 80 12.78 26.36 36.68
C SER A 80 13.42 26.46 38.07
N HIS A 81 12.82 27.25 38.96
CA HIS A 81 13.28 27.43 40.34
C HIS A 81 12.24 28.16 41.21
N PHE A 82 12.47 28.15 42.53
CA PHE A 82 11.75 28.95 43.51
C PHE A 82 12.59 30.15 43.96
N SER A 83 12.07 31.36 43.79
CA SER A 83 12.75 32.61 44.12
C SER A 83 12.18 33.23 45.40
N VAL A 84 13.06 33.54 46.35
CA VAL A 84 12.74 34.18 47.64
C VAL A 84 13.51 35.48 47.73
N ALA A 85 12.85 36.63 47.65
CA ALA A 85 13.51 37.94 47.75
C ALA A 85 13.09 38.64 49.04
N SER A 86 14.03 39.26 49.75
CA SER A 86 13.80 39.99 51.01
C SER A 86 14.61 41.29 51.05
N VAL A 87 14.47 42.07 52.13
CA VAL A 87 15.22 43.32 52.32
C VAL A 87 16.73 43.06 52.22
N GLY A 88 17.40 43.74 51.29
CA GLY A 88 18.84 43.62 51.07
C GLY A 88 19.27 42.38 50.26
N THR A 89 18.34 41.51 49.84
CA THR A 89 18.62 40.38 48.97
C THR A 89 17.95 40.56 47.61
N SER A 90 18.75 40.62 46.55
CA SER A 90 18.29 40.58 45.16
C SER A 90 18.45 39.15 44.67
N ASN A 91 17.43 38.31 44.86
CA ASN A 91 17.40 37.02 44.19
C ASN A 91 16.84 37.19 42.77
N ASP A 92 17.47 36.48 41.84
CA ASP A 92 17.16 36.59 40.43
C ASP A 92 15.73 36.06 40.19
N VAL A 93 14.92 36.88 39.53
CA VAL A 93 13.58 36.50 39.04
C VAL A 93 13.70 36.05 37.58
N THR A 94 14.90 36.15 37.02
CA THR A 94 15.25 35.71 35.68
C THR A 94 15.43 34.19 35.70
N PRO A 95 14.64 33.43 34.91
CA PRO A 95 14.81 31.99 34.79
C PRO A 95 16.18 31.61 34.24
N ALA A 96 16.76 30.53 34.78
CA ALA A 96 17.80 29.76 34.11
C ALA A 96 17.11 28.94 33.01
N MET A 97 16.79 29.59 31.89
CA MET A 97 15.90 29.00 30.87
C MET A 97 16.48 27.71 30.30
N ASP A 98 15.66 26.67 30.27
CA ASP A 98 15.96 25.45 29.53
C ASP A 98 15.90 25.70 28.01
N ALA A 99 16.67 24.92 27.22
CA ALA A 99 16.83 25.11 25.77
C ALA A 99 15.53 24.93 24.93
N GLY A 100 14.39 24.64 25.58
CA GLY A 100 13.08 24.47 24.97
C GLY A 100 11.98 25.40 25.51
N ALA A 101 12.31 26.33 26.41
CA ALA A 101 11.33 27.27 26.96
C ALA A 101 10.86 28.29 25.91
N ILE A 102 9.55 28.53 25.84
CA ILE A 102 8.92 29.48 24.90
C ILE A 102 8.51 30.80 25.55
N GLY A 103 8.67 30.87 26.86
CA GLY A 103 8.33 31.98 27.74
C GLY A 103 8.42 31.51 29.19
N THR A 104 8.14 32.42 30.12
CA THR A 104 8.25 32.16 31.54
C THR A 104 6.91 32.44 32.20
N LEU A 105 6.44 31.51 33.03
CA LEU A 105 5.32 31.73 33.92
C LEU A 105 5.86 32.02 35.32
N LEU A 106 5.64 33.22 35.80
CA LEU A 106 5.92 33.60 37.18
C LEU A 106 4.62 33.54 37.97
N VAL A 107 4.64 32.89 39.13
CA VAL A 107 3.51 32.88 40.06
C VAL A 107 3.97 33.45 41.39
N VAL A 108 3.55 34.68 41.67
CA VAL A 108 3.82 35.40 42.91
C VAL A 108 2.84 34.89 43.97
N LEU A 109 3.38 34.28 45.03
CA LEU A 109 2.61 33.70 46.11
C LEU A 109 2.20 34.77 47.14
N PRO A 110 1.15 34.53 47.96
CA PRO A 110 0.69 35.47 48.96
C PRO A 110 1.77 35.65 50.02
N SER A 111 2.40 36.81 50.04
CA SER A 111 3.38 37.17 51.06
C SER A 111 3.31 38.66 51.37
N ALA A 112 3.58 39.04 52.62
CA ALA A 112 3.58 40.43 53.03
C ALA A 112 4.94 41.06 52.71
N TYR A 113 4.97 41.97 51.74
CA TYR A 113 6.15 42.77 51.41
C TYR A 113 5.76 44.16 50.87
N THR A 114 6.69 45.11 50.96
CA THR A 114 6.59 46.46 50.39
C THR A 114 7.82 46.77 49.55
N GLY A 115 7.68 47.62 48.54
CA GLY A 115 8.69 47.76 47.50
C GLY A 115 8.78 46.50 46.64
N GLY A 116 9.79 46.39 45.78
CA GLY A 116 9.97 45.20 44.95
C GLY A 116 8.93 45.01 43.85
N SER A 117 8.56 46.08 43.14
CA SER A 117 7.80 45.93 41.89
C SER A 117 8.61 45.11 40.88
N LEU A 118 7.92 44.31 40.07
CA LEU A 118 8.50 43.59 38.95
C LEU A 118 8.15 44.33 37.67
N ALA A 119 9.12 44.56 36.81
CA ALA A 119 8.93 45.21 35.53
C ALA A 119 9.51 44.33 34.42
N TRP A 120 8.77 44.19 33.33
CA TRP A 120 9.21 43.46 32.15
C TRP A 120 9.14 44.38 30.94
N THR A 121 10.25 44.53 30.24
CA THR A 121 10.32 45.37 29.04
C THR A 121 10.51 44.49 27.82
N LEU A 122 9.57 44.59 26.87
CA LEU A 122 9.64 43.91 25.57
C LEU A 122 9.45 44.96 24.46
N GLY A 123 10.53 45.21 23.71
CA GLY A 123 10.57 46.32 22.76
C GLY A 123 10.36 47.67 23.46
N ALA A 124 9.37 48.44 23.01
CA ALA A 124 9.01 49.74 23.59
C ALA A 124 7.96 49.65 24.73
N THR A 125 7.48 48.44 25.06
CA THR A 125 6.41 48.26 26.03
C THR A 125 6.98 47.76 27.36
N THR A 126 6.70 48.46 28.45
CA THR A 126 7.03 48.01 29.81
C THR A 126 5.75 47.69 30.56
N THR A 127 5.68 46.50 31.14
CA THR A 127 4.56 46.06 32.00
C THR A 127 5.08 45.89 33.42
N THR A 128 4.38 46.43 34.41
CA THR A 128 4.77 46.31 35.82
C THR A 128 3.74 45.51 36.62
N LEU A 129 4.23 44.74 37.59
CA LEU A 129 3.45 44.09 38.63
C LEU A 129 3.86 44.71 39.96
N GLU A 130 2.94 45.45 40.56
CA GLU A 130 3.11 46.07 41.86
C GLU A 130 2.99 45.04 43.00
N PRO A 131 3.56 45.33 44.18
CA PRO A 131 3.45 44.46 45.35
C PRO A 131 2.00 44.18 45.70
N THR A 132 1.67 42.90 45.90
CA THR A 132 0.30 42.45 46.16
C THR A 132 0.30 41.38 47.25
N THR A 133 -0.79 41.34 48.02
CA THR A 133 -1.09 40.27 48.98
C THR A 133 -1.87 39.12 48.35
N GLU A 134 -2.33 39.27 47.10
CA GLU A 134 -3.04 38.25 46.34
C GLU A 134 -2.07 37.37 45.54
N VAL A 135 -2.52 36.17 45.14
CA VAL A 135 -1.77 35.36 44.18
C VAL A 135 -1.86 36.01 42.81
N CYS A 136 -0.73 36.42 42.25
CA CYS A 136 -0.66 36.94 40.88
C CYS A 136 0.21 36.03 40.03
N TYR A 137 -0.03 36.03 38.72
CA TYR A 137 0.87 35.43 37.75
C TYR A 137 1.24 36.43 36.65
N ALA A 138 2.44 36.25 36.10
CA ALA A 138 2.89 36.94 34.92
C ALA A 138 3.38 35.91 33.89
N VAL A 139 2.86 36.00 32.67
CA VAL A 139 3.39 35.28 31.51
C VAL A 139 4.30 36.24 30.77
N VAL A 140 5.58 35.92 30.77
CA VAL A 140 6.64 36.75 30.23
C VAL A 140 7.15 36.11 28.95
N PRO A 141 7.00 36.77 27.78
CA PRO A 141 7.53 36.26 26.53
C PRO A 141 9.05 36.16 26.54
N LEU A 142 9.56 35.22 25.75
CA LEU A 142 11.00 35.01 25.55
C LEU A 142 11.66 36.29 25.00
N GLY A 143 12.71 36.78 25.67
CA GLY A 143 13.42 38.01 25.26
C GLY A 143 12.96 39.29 25.97
N ALA A 144 11.94 39.25 26.82
CA ALA A 144 11.62 40.37 27.70
C ALA A 144 12.70 40.55 28.78
N VAL A 145 13.12 41.79 29.02
CA VAL A 145 14.08 42.13 30.08
C VAL A 145 13.32 42.28 31.39
N SER A 146 13.60 41.39 32.33
CA SER A 146 13.03 41.40 33.68
C SER A 146 13.87 42.29 34.60
N VAL A 147 13.22 43.19 35.34
CA VAL A 147 13.84 44.03 36.36
C VAL A 147 13.02 43.92 37.64
N SER A 148 13.67 43.65 38.76
CA SER A 148 13.04 43.70 40.09
C SER A 148 13.54 44.93 40.84
N ALA A 149 12.62 45.78 41.30
CA ALA A 149 12.97 46.81 42.26
C ALA A 149 13.41 46.20 43.60
N PRO A 150 14.12 46.94 44.47
CA PRO A 150 14.47 46.48 45.81
C PRO A 150 13.24 46.35 46.72
N ILE A 151 13.20 45.29 47.54
CA ILE A 151 12.20 45.12 48.59
C ILE A 151 12.61 45.96 49.81
N THR A 152 11.69 46.78 50.32
CA THR A 152 11.93 47.69 51.45
C THR A 152 11.47 47.13 52.80
N SER A 153 10.51 46.20 52.81
CA SER A 153 10.10 45.44 54.00
C SER A 153 9.45 44.12 53.60
N GLY A 154 9.62 43.07 54.41
CA GLY A 154 9.01 41.75 54.19
C GLY A 154 9.78 40.83 53.22
N THR A 155 9.08 39.81 52.73
CA THR A 155 9.65 38.77 51.84
C THR A 155 8.67 38.48 50.70
N ARG A 156 9.15 38.45 49.45
CA ARG A 156 8.42 38.03 48.25
C ARG A 156 8.78 36.59 47.89
N LEU A 157 7.77 35.77 47.61
CA LEU A 157 7.91 34.38 47.18
C LEU A 157 7.39 34.24 45.75
N VAL A 158 8.20 33.71 44.83
CA VAL A 158 7.84 33.54 43.41
C VAL A 158 8.20 32.14 42.94
N LEU A 159 7.24 31.44 42.37
CA LEU A 159 7.48 30.22 41.59
C LEU A 159 7.78 30.63 40.14
N VAL A 160 8.89 30.15 39.61
CA VAL A 160 9.31 30.43 38.23
C VAL A 160 9.25 29.13 37.44
N PHE A 161 8.42 29.13 36.41
CA PHE A 161 8.26 28.01 35.50
C PHE A 161 8.69 28.39 34.08
N ASP A 162 9.35 27.47 33.40
CA ASP A 162 9.57 27.51 31.97
C ASP A 162 8.32 26.97 31.28
N ILE A 163 7.73 27.77 30.39
CA ILE A 163 6.61 27.33 29.55
C ILE A 163 7.22 26.51 28.41
N VAL A 164 6.80 25.26 28.26
CA VAL A 164 7.31 24.32 27.24
C VAL A 164 6.15 23.73 26.43
N ARG A 165 6.46 22.96 25.38
CA ARG A 165 5.46 22.21 24.61
C ARG A 165 5.31 20.79 25.15
N ARG A 166 4.06 20.33 25.31
CA ARG A 166 3.75 18.98 25.81
C ARG A 166 4.24 17.86 24.88
N HIS A 167 4.37 18.12 23.58
CA HIS A 167 4.87 17.15 22.60
C HIS A 167 6.22 17.58 21.99
N PRO A 168 7.36 17.03 22.46
CA PRO A 168 8.69 17.38 21.97
C PRO A 168 9.00 16.87 20.56
N SER A 169 8.08 16.13 19.93
CA SER A 169 8.23 15.64 18.55
C SER A 169 8.25 16.77 17.52
N THR A 170 7.75 17.96 17.86
CA THR A 170 8.04 19.18 17.10
C THR A 170 9.24 19.88 17.74
N ARG A 171 10.45 19.58 17.26
CA ARG A 171 11.72 20.29 17.57
C ARG A 171 11.73 21.74 17.03
N ALA A 172 10.64 22.46 17.19
CA ALA A 172 10.57 23.88 16.91
C ALA A 172 11.28 24.60 18.07
N ILE A 173 12.60 24.75 17.95
CA ILE A 173 13.37 25.65 18.81
C ILE A 173 12.81 27.05 18.51
N LEU A 174 12.10 27.66 19.47
CA LEU A 174 11.79 29.08 19.36
C LEU A 174 13.06 29.84 19.65
N LEU A 175 13.63 30.45 18.61
CA LEU A 175 14.91 31.12 18.69
C LEU A 175 14.65 32.57 19.09
N SER A 176 14.93 32.93 20.33
CA SER A 176 14.75 34.30 20.83
C SER A 176 15.81 35.29 20.34
N SER A 177 16.95 34.80 19.86
CA SER A 177 18.02 35.65 19.32
C SER A 177 18.04 35.62 17.80
N ARG A 178 18.40 36.76 17.20
CA ARG A 178 18.68 36.86 15.76
C ARG A 178 19.70 35.82 15.31
N GLU A 179 20.75 35.61 16.09
CA GLU A 179 21.78 34.59 15.83
C GLU A 179 21.21 33.18 15.80
N GLY A 180 20.30 32.86 16.73
CA GLY A 180 19.60 31.59 16.74
C GLY A 180 18.79 31.39 15.45
N MET A 181 17.98 32.38 15.07
CA MET A 181 17.19 32.35 13.82
C MET A 181 18.09 32.16 12.59
N LEU A 182 19.21 32.87 12.52
CA LEU A 182 20.19 32.72 11.43
C LEU A 182 20.81 31.33 11.39
N ALA A 183 21.21 30.78 12.54
CA ALA A 183 21.80 29.46 12.64
C ALA A 183 20.82 28.38 12.17
N GLU A 184 19.55 28.46 12.58
CA GLU A 184 18.53 27.50 12.18
C GLU A 184 18.15 27.63 10.71
N LEU A 185 17.97 28.84 10.18
CA LEU A 185 17.71 29.04 8.75
C LEU A 185 18.89 28.57 7.90
N THR A 186 20.13 28.77 8.36
CA THR A 186 21.33 28.24 7.71
C THR A 186 21.35 26.71 7.73
N ARG A 187 20.97 26.09 8.86
CA ARG A 187 20.82 24.64 8.99
C ARG A 187 19.73 24.11 8.04
N ILE A 188 18.59 24.79 7.97
CA ILE A 188 17.49 24.49 7.06
C ILE A 188 17.98 24.57 5.61
N ALA A 189 18.67 25.64 5.22
CA ALA A 189 19.20 25.77 3.87
C ALA A 189 20.28 24.72 3.55
N SER A 190 21.04 24.24 4.53
CA SER A 190 22.05 23.21 4.33
C SER A 190 21.47 21.79 4.23
N THR A 191 20.23 21.59 4.68
CA THR A 191 19.53 20.29 4.66
C THR A 191 18.10 20.47 4.14
N PRO A 192 17.93 21.05 2.95
CA PRO A 192 16.67 21.63 2.52
C PRO A 192 15.58 20.57 2.32
N MET A 193 14.31 20.95 2.51
CA MET A 193 13.18 20.02 2.37
C MET A 193 12.91 19.69 0.92
N LEU A 194 13.07 18.43 0.53
CA LEU A 194 12.92 18.01 -0.87
C LEU A 194 11.50 18.24 -1.42
N GLN A 195 10.48 18.19 -0.55
CA GLN A 195 9.07 18.32 -0.93
C GLN A 195 8.57 19.77 -0.97
N ASP A 196 9.00 20.60 -0.01
CA ASP A 196 8.51 21.97 0.18
C ASP A 196 9.59 22.98 -0.18
N GLN A 197 9.81 23.18 -1.49
CA GLN A 197 10.93 24.01 -1.97
C GLN A 197 10.66 25.52 -1.93
N ARG A 198 9.39 25.93 -1.96
CA ARG A 198 8.96 27.33 -2.15
C ARG A 198 7.95 27.66 -1.08
N ILE A 199 8.38 28.46 -0.11
CA ILE A 199 7.59 28.80 1.07
C ILE A 199 7.10 30.23 0.93
N ALA A 200 5.80 30.44 1.08
CA ALA A 200 5.15 31.74 1.01
C ALA A 200 4.74 32.22 2.39
N HIS A 201 4.84 33.51 2.66
CA HIS A 201 4.28 34.19 3.83
C HIS A 201 3.40 35.33 3.33
N VAL A 202 2.11 35.28 3.62
CA VAL A 202 1.15 36.29 3.17
C VAL A 202 1.45 37.60 3.89
N LEU A 203 1.54 38.69 3.12
CA LEU A 203 1.85 40.00 3.67
C LEU A 203 0.63 40.57 4.39
N THR A 204 0.90 41.35 5.44
CA THR A 204 -0.18 42.04 6.19
C THR A 204 -0.75 43.22 5.39
N ASP A 205 0.12 43.88 4.62
CA ASP A 205 -0.24 44.95 3.69
C ASP A 205 0.13 44.50 2.27
N PRO A 206 -0.84 44.35 1.34
CA PRO A 206 -0.61 43.70 0.05
C PRO A 206 0.09 44.63 -0.96
N VAL A 207 1.32 45.03 -0.67
CA VAL A 207 2.13 45.91 -1.52
C VAL A 207 3.30 45.15 -2.14
N LEU A 208 3.49 45.30 -3.45
CA LEU A 208 4.59 44.69 -4.22
C LEU A 208 5.85 45.59 -4.24
N ALA A 209 6.23 46.16 -3.10
CA ALA A 209 7.45 46.94 -2.93
C ALA A 209 8.10 46.63 -1.58
N PHE A 210 9.43 46.39 -1.59
CA PHE A 210 10.16 46.02 -0.37
C PHE A 210 10.29 47.19 0.61
N GLU A 211 10.35 48.42 0.09
CA GLU A 211 10.50 49.66 0.85
C GLU A 211 9.24 50.00 1.67
N THR A 212 8.10 49.40 1.32
CA THR A 212 6.81 49.64 1.98
C THR A 212 6.40 48.49 2.89
N LEU A 213 7.24 47.47 3.09
CA LEU A 213 6.93 46.36 3.97
C LEU A 213 6.76 46.83 5.42
N GLY A 214 5.74 46.29 6.09
CA GLY A 214 5.58 46.48 7.52
C GLY A 214 6.80 45.96 8.30
N PRO A 215 7.07 46.46 9.52
CA PRO A 215 8.27 46.11 10.27
C PRO A 215 8.48 44.59 10.48
N ALA A 216 7.40 43.84 10.66
CA ALA A 216 7.44 42.39 10.82
C ALA A 216 7.90 41.67 9.54
N ASP A 217 7.30 42.02 8.40
CA ASP A 217 7.61 41.43 7.10
C ASP A 217 9.04 41.81 6.65
N ALA A 218 9.44 43.07 6.87
CA ALA A 218 10.80 43.53 6.63
C ALA A 218 11.83 42.76 7.48
N ALA A 219 11.54 42.50 8.76
CA ALA A 219 12.44 41.74 9.62
C ALA A 219 12.64 40.29 9.16
N ILE A 220 11.58 39.65 8.61
CA ILE A 220 11.68 38.32 8.00
C ILE A 220 12.62 38.36 6.79
N VAL A 221 12.46 39.35 5.91
CA VAL A 221 13.35 39.57 4.76
C VAL A 221 14.79 39.74 5.21
N ASP A 222 15.04 40.60 6.20
CA ASP A 222 16.37 40.88 6.72
C ASP A 222 17.09 39.64 7.25
N VAL A 223 16.37 38.79 8.00
CA VAL A 223 16.95 37.57 8.56
C VAL A 223 17.21 36.54 7.46
N LEU A 224 16.30 36.38 6.48
CA LEU A 224 16.52 35.50 5.33
C LEU A 224 17.74 35.95 4.50
N LEU A 225 17.83 37.25 4.18
CA LEU A 225 18.94 37.83 3.42
C LEU A 225 20.27 37.71 4.16
N ALA A 226 20.27 37.91 5.48
CA ALA A 226 21.47 37.81 6.30
C ALA A 226 22.09 36.40 6.29
N THR A 227 21.31 35.35 6.00
CA THR A 227 21.89 34.01 5.80
C THR A 227 22.69 33.87 4.50
N GLN A 228 22.39 34.69 3.49
CA GLN A 228 22.88 34.54 2.10
C GLN A 228 22.60 33.17 1.46
N ARG A 229 21.68 32.38 2.04
CA ARG A 229 21.31 31.04 1.56
C ARG A 229 19.89 30.98 1.01
N PHE A 230 19.14 32.07 1.07
CA PHE A 230 17.78 32.17 0.57
C PHE A 230 17.67 33.20 -0.54
N ASP A 231 16.89 32.84 -1.55
CA ASP A 231 16.28 33.78 -2.48
C ASP A 231 14.96 34.25 -1.89
N VAL A 232 14.68 35.53 -2.11
CA VAL A 232 13.49 36.21 -1.60
C VAL A 232 12.87 37.03 -2.72
N ALA A 233 11.55 36.93 -2.89
CA ALA A 233 10.78 37.68 -3.87
C ALA A 233 9.41 38.08 -3.31
N LEU A 234 8.89 39.23 -3.72
CA LEU A 234 7.48 39.57 -3.55
C LEU A 234 6.71 39.01 -4.75
N VAL A 235 5.59 38.35 -4.50
CA VAL A 235 4.79 37.69 -5.53
C VAL A 235 3.31 38.00 -5.36
N GLU A 236 2.61 38.11 -6.48
CA GLU A 236 1.15 37.99 -6.52
C GLU A 236 0.80 36.52 -6.79
N VAL A 237 0.07 35.89 -5.87
CA VAL A 237 -0.28 34.47 -5.92
C VAL A 237 -1.79 34.32 -5.88
N GLU A 238 -2.34 33.62 -6.87
CA GLU A 238 -3.70 33.11 -6.83
C GLU A 238 -3.60 31.59 -6.59
N VAL A 239 -3.79 30.75 -7.62
CA VAL A 239 -3.40 29.34 -7.60
C VAL A 239 -1.91 29.19 -7.97
N PHE A 240 -1.44 30.06 -8.87
CA PHE A 240 -0.08 30.13 -9.35
C PHE A 240 0.45 31.56 -9.19
N ILE A 241 1.77 31.69 -9.19
CA ILE A 241 2.48 32.97 -9.15
C ILE A 241 2.21 33.70 -10.46
N ARG A 242 1.56 34.87 -10.38
CA ARG A 242 1.25 35.73 -11.54
C ARG A 242 2.38 36.71 -11.85
N SER A 243 2.98 37.27 -10.82
CA SER A 243 4.09 38.23 -10.91
C SER A 243 5.15 37.90 -9.85
N CYS A 244 6.40 38.25 -10.13
CA CYS A 244 7.54 38.00 -9.24
C CYS A 244 8.51 39.18 -9.28
N HIS A 245 8.74 39.77 -8.11
CA HIS A 245 9.63 40.91 -7.88
C HIS A 245 10.77 40.44 -6.96
N PRO A 246 11.90 39.96 -7.52
CA PRO A 246 13.01 39.45 -6.73
C PRO A 246 13.68 40.57 -5.92
N HIS A 247 14.12 40.24 -4.70
CA HIS A 247 14.89 41.19 -3.89
C HIS A 247 16.26 41.46 -4.56
N PRO A 248 16.69 42.72 -4.70
CA PRO A 248 17.92 43.07 -5.44
C PRO A 248 19.18 42.41 -4.89
N SER A 249 19.24 42.17 -3.57
CA SER A 249 20.40 41.52 -2.92
C SER A 249 20.56 40.03 -3.25
N CYS A 250 19.51 39.33 -3.71
CA CYS A 250 19.56 37.87 -3.95
C CYS A 250 20.24 37.49 -5.27
N LYS A 251 20.43 38.44 -6.20
CA LYS A 251 21.03 38.21 -7.53
C LYS A 251 20.40 37.00 -8.26
N ILE A 252 19.07 36.93 -8.24
CA ILE A 252 18.30 35.84 -8.86
C ILE A 252 18.38 35.99 -10.39
N PRO A 253 18.84 34.98 -11.15
CA PRO A 253 18.88 35.10 -12.62
C PRO A 253 17.49 35.22 -13.24
N ASP A 254 17.38 35.97 -14.33
CA ASP A 254 16.11 36.22 -15.04
C ASP A 254 15.40 34.93 -15.47
N VAL A 255 16.15 33.89 -15.85
CA VAL A 255 15.57 32.58 -16.21
C VAL A 255 14.84 31.93 -15.03
N VAL A 256 15.30 32.13 -13.80
CA VAL A 256 14.63 31.62 -12.59
C VAL A 256 13.37 32.43 -12.32
N VAL A 257 13.46 33.77 -12.39
CA VAL A 257 12.32 34.68 -12.17
C VAL A 257 11.20 34.40 -13.16
N THR A 258 11.52 34.31 -14.44
CA THR A 258 10.56 34.01 -15.51
C THR A 258 9.96 32.60 -15.36
N SER A 259 10.76 31.60 -14.97
CA SER A 259 10.27 30.24 -14.73
C SER A 259 9.42 30.08 -13.47
N LEU A 260 9.45 31.06 -12.58
CA LEU A 260 8.64 31.05 -11.36
C LEU A 260 7.18 31.41 -11.64
N VAL A 261 6.94 32.25 -12.65
CA VAL A 261 5.60 32.62 -13.11
C VAL A 261 4.88 31.38 -13.64
N GLY A 262 3.64 31.18 -13.22
CA GLY A 262 2.85 29.97 -13.52
C GLY A 262 3.13 28.78 -12.59
N LYS A 263 4.05 28.89 -11.62
CA LYS A 263 4.26 27.87 -10.58
C LYS A 263 3.52 28.24 -9.29
N GLY A 264 3.11 27.24 -8.52
CA GLY A 264 2.52 27.47 -7.19
C GLY A 264 3.59 27.58 -6.10
N ALA A 265 3.26 28.28 -5.00
CA ALA A 265 3.94 28.07 -3.73
C ALA A 265 3.70 26.62 -3.27
N HIS A 266 4.70 25.97 -2.67
CA HIS A 266 4.50 24.62 -2.13
C HIS A 266 3.76 24.67 -0.81
N ARG A 267 3.98 25.74 -0.03
CA ARG A 267 3.33 25.93 1.25
C ARG A 267 3.28 27.39 1.65
N PHE A 268 2.25 27.73 2.40
CA PHE A 268 2.12 29.01 3.07
C PHE A 268 2.49 28.85 4.56
N LEU A 269 3.15 29.84 5.14
CA LEU A 269 3.38 29.93 6.58
C LEU A 269 2.11 30.39 7.26
N GLY A 270 1.73 29.75 8.36
CA GLY A 270 0.46 30.00 9.04
C GLY A 270 -0.70 29.23 8.39
N ASP A 271 -1.70 28.90 9.20
CA ASP A 271 -2.80 27.98 8.86
C ASP A 271 -3.85 28.63 7.93
N GLU A 272 -3.42 29.45 6.96
CA GLU A 272 -4.28 30.11 5.99
C GLU A 272 -4.75 29.13 4.91
N THR A 273 -5.57 28.16 5.31
CA THR A 273 -6.25 27.22 4.42
C THR A 273 -7.54 27.79 3.83
N GLU A 274 -8.02 28.96 4.29
CA GLU A 274 -9.42 29.35 4.11
C GLU A 274 -9.78 30.14 2.83
N SER A 275 -8.83 30.53 1.97
CA SER A 275 -9.19 31.09 0.65
C SER A 275 -8.06 30.93 -0.37
N ILE A 276 -8.10 29.83 -1.13
CA ILE A 276 -7.23 29.59 -2.29
C ILE A 276 -7.68 30.36 -3.55
N PHE A 277 -8.77 31.13 -3.47
CA PHE A 277 -9.42 31.76 -4.63
C PHE A 277 -9.27 33.28 -4.70
N GLU A 278 -8.65 33.90 -3.70
CA GLU A 278 -8.38 35.34 -3.72
C GLU A 278 -6.90 35.59 -4.03
N PRO A 279 -6.56 36.52 -4.94
CA PRO A 279 -5.18 36.93 -5.17
C PRO A 279 -4.58 37.47 -3.87
N LYS A 280 -3.48 36.88 -3.44
CA LYS A 280 -2.71 37.29 -2.27
C LYS A 280 -1.38 37.86 -2.71
N VAL A 281 -0.94 38.93 -2.06
CA VAL A 281 0.46 39.37 -2.13
C VAL A 281 1.22 38.69 -1.01
N ALA A 282 2.30 37.99 -1.38
CA ALA A 282 3.08 37.19 -0.44
C ALA A 282 4.58 37.41 -0.62
N LEU A 283 5.30 37.25 0.48
CA LEU A 283 6.74 37.03 0.49
C LEU A 283 7.02 35.55 0.17
N LEU A 284 7.63 35.29 -0.98
CA LEU A 284 8.05 33.95 -1.37
C LEU A 284 9.55 33.80 -1.21
N PHE A 285 9.98 32.71 -0.58
CA PHE A 285 11.40 32.43 -0.38
C PHE A 285 11.72 30.94 -0.53
N TRP A 286 12.96 30.66 -0.90
CA TRP A 286 13.49 29.31 -1.08
C TRP A 286 15.01 29.28 -0.89
N PRO A 287 15.59 28.15 -0.40
CA PRO A 287 17.03 27.96 -0.44
C PRO A 287 17.57 28.10 -1.87
N THR A 288 18.69 28.80 -2.06
CA THR A 288 19.23 29.14 -3.39
C THR A 288 19.38 27.93 -4.31
N GLN A 289 19.80 26.77 -3.79
CA GLN A 289 19.90 25.52 -4.58
C GLN A 289 18.60 25.10 -5.29
N TYR A 290 17.42 25.55 -4.84
CA TYR A 290 16.15 25.25 -5.50
C TYR A 290 15.84 26.10 -6.74
N ARG A 291 16.74 27.00 -7.13
CA ARG A 291 16.73 27.60 -8.47
C ARG A 291 16.65 26.53 -9.58
N ALA A 292 17.32 25.39 -9.39
CA ALA A 292 17.25 24.24 -10.29
C ALA A 292 15.82 23.69 -10.47
N GLY A 293 15.08 23.53 -9.37
CA GLY A 293 13.70 23.05 -9.39
C GLY A 293 12.71 24.07 -9.97
N ILE A 294 13.03 25.36 -9.86
CA ILE A 294 12.21 26.43 -10.44
C ILE A 294 12.34 26.44 -11.96
N VAL A 295 13.56 26.45 -12.52
CA VAL A 295 13.75 26.41 -13.99
C VAL A 295 13.33 25.09 -14.62
N GLY A 296 13.21 24.03 -13.80
CA GLY A 296 12.84 22.70 -14.25
C GLY A 296 14.05 21.86 -14.66
N LEU A 297 13.81 20.56 -14.75
CA LEU A 297 14.86 19.55 -14.86
C LEU A 297 15.72 19.67 -16.11
N ALA A 298 15.11 19.94 -17.27
CA ALA A 298 15.83 20.09 -18.53
C ALA A 298 16.83 21.26 -18.47
N ALA A 299 16.36 22.43 -18.03
CA ALA A 299 17.19 23.62 -17.88
C ALA A 299 18.26 23.45 -16.80
N ALA A 300 17.95 22.77 -15.69
CA ALA A 300 18.90 22.50 -14.62
C ALA A 300 20.05 21.57 -15.09
N VAL A 301 19.74 20.49 -15.81
CA VAL A 301 20.74 19.57 -16.35
C VAL A 301 21.62 20.25 -17.41
N LEU A 302 21.04 21.08 -18.28
CA LEU A 302 21.79 21.89 -19.24
C LEU A 302 22.68 22.94 -18.55
N SER A 303 22.21 23.52 -17.44
CA SER A 303 22.99 24.50 -16.68
C SER A 303 24.17 23.87 -15.94
N ALA A 304 24.16 22.55 -15.75
CA ALA A 304 25.24 21.78 -15.12
C ALA A 304 26.33 21.34 -16.11
N GLU A 305 26.25 21.76 -17.37
CA GLU A 305 27.30 21.50 -18.34
C GLU A 305 28.59 22.26 -18.00
N PRO A 306 29.78 21.68 -18.24
CA PRO A 306 31.07 22.34 -17.94
C PRO A 306 31.27 23.69 -18.64
N THR A 307 30.54 23.91 -19.74
CA THR A 307 30.57 25.14 -20.55
C THR A 307 29.67 26.25 -19.99
N SER A 308 28.74 25.93 -19.08
CA SER A 308 27.86 26.90 -18.46
C SER A 308 28.60 27.62 -17.34
N SER A 309 28.77 28.94 -17.47
CA SER A 309 29.40 29.76 -16.42
C SER A 309 28.41 30.27 -15.37
N SER A 310 27.11 30.22 -15.66
CA SER A 310 26.12 30.88 -14.80
C SER A 310 25.66 30.01 -13.64
N TYR A 311 25.59 28.67 -13.79
CA TYR A 311 25.03 27.73 -12.80
C TYR A 311 23.73 28.19 -12.13
N LEU A 312 22.88 28.94 -12.86
CA LEU A 312 21.70 29.61 -12.29
C LEU A 312 22.04 30.56 -11.12
N GLY A 313 23.16 31.26 -11.21
CA GLY A 313 23.69 32.17 -10.19
C GLY A 313 24.14 31.47 -8.90
N LEU A 314 24.30 30.14 -8.90
CA LEU A 314 24.79 29.39 -7.75
C LEU A 314 26.30 29.46 -7.64
N GLY A 315 26.80 29.38 -6.40
CA GLY A 315 28.23 29.46 -6.13
C GLY A 315 29.02 28.23 -6.60
N SER A 316 28.36 27.11 -6.86
CA SER A 316 29.02 25.87 -7.29
C SER A 316 28.12 24.96 -8.13
N VAL A 317 28.74 24.10 -8.94
CA VAL A 317 28.06 22.99 -9.65
C VAL A 317 27.45 22.00 -8.66
N ARG A 318 28.08 21.80 -7.48
CA ARG A 318 27.55 20.94 -6.42
C ARG A 318 26.16 21.39 -5.96
N ASP A 319 25.99 22.69 -5.71
CA ASP A 319 24.71 23.26 -5.28
C ASP A 319 23.63 23.08 -6.37
N LEU A 320 24.02 23.25 -7.64
CA LEU A 320 23.12 23.05 -8.78
C LEU A 320 22.66 21.60 -8.89
N LEU A 321 23.60 20.64 -8.78
CA LEU A 321 23.30 19.21 -8.84
C LEU A 321 22.46 18.76 -7.63
N LEU A 322 22.76 19.25 -6.43
CA LEU A 322 21.96 18.99 -5.23
C LEU A 322 20.53 19.51 -5.40
N GLY A 323 20.36 20.73 -5.91
CA GLY A 323 19.07 21.28 -6.28
C GLY A 323 18.31 20.44 -7.30
N THR A 324 19.03 19.91 -8.30
CA THR A 324 18.49 19.05 -9.36
C THR A 324 18.01 17.69 -8.81
N LEU A 325 18.77 17.08 -7.89
CA LEU A 325 18.37 15.86 -7.17
C LEU A 325 17.07 16.08 -6.40
N GLY A 326 16.90 17.27 -5.81
CA GLY A 326 15.68 17.68 -5.11
C GLY A 326 14.40 17.62 -5.95
N ILE A 327 14.51 17.73 -7.28
CA ILE A 327 13.37 17.62 -8.20
C ILE A 327 12.78 16.20 -8.17
N PHE A 328 13.63 15.17 -8.11
CA PHE A 328 13.21 13.76 -8.18
C PHE A 328 12.76 13.16 -6.85
N ALA A 329 13.03 13.81 -5.73
CA ALA A 329 12.54 13.36 -4.44
C ALA A 329 11.06 13.76 -4.20
N ARG A 330 10.47 14.56 -5.10
CA ARG A 330 9.06 14.93 -5.06
C ARG A 330 8.20 13.76 -5.58
N ALA A 331 7.73 12.94 -4.65
CA ALA A 331 6.91 11.77 -4.94
C ALA A 331 5.53 12.07 -5.58
N VAL A 332 5.14 13.34 -5.66
CA VAL A 332 3.85 13.80 -6.21
C VAL A 332 4.11 15.02 -7.09
N LEU A 333 4.56 14.80 -8.31
CA LEU A 333 4.44 15.85 -9.32
C LEU A 333 2.97 15.90 -9.77
N PRO A 334 2.37 17.11 -9.91
CA PRO A 334 1.05 17.25 -10.49
C PRO A 334 1.01 16.57 -11.85
N ALA A 335 -0.09 15.86 -12.17
CA ALA A 335 -0.26 15.15 -13.43
C ALA A 335 -0.13 16.04 -14.69
N SER A 336 -0.16 17.37 -14.51
CA SER A 336 -0.07 18.38 -15.56
C SER A 336 1.36 18.78 -15.98
N GLU A 337 2.41 18.41 -15.25
CA GLU A 337 3.79 18.59 -15.77
C GLU A 337 4.10 17.45 -16.75
N GLU A 338 3.78 17.65 -18.04
CA GLU A 338 3.86 16.68 -19.15
C GLU A 338 5.25 16.05 -19.41
N HIS A 339 6.30 16.48 -18.71
CA HIS A 339 7.66 15.98 -18.92
C HIS A 339 7.99 14.88 -17.93
N ARG A 340 8.09 13.64 -18.41
CA ARG A 340 8.54 12.46 -17.62
C ARG A 340 9.94 12.75 -17.05
N PRO A 341 10.09 13.06 -15.75
CA PRO A 341 11.38 13.45 -15.18
C PRO A 341 12.45 12.36 -15.38
N PHE A 342 12.00 11.10 -15.42
CA PHE A 342 12.88 9.93 -15.49
C PHE A 342 13.69 9.82 -16.77
N ALA A 343 13.27 10.47 -17.86
CA ALA A 343 14.06 10.51 -19.10
C ALA A 343 15.44 11.17 -18.88
N PHE A 344 15.57 12.00 -17.83
CA PHE A 344 16.82 12.65 -17.46
C PHE A 344 17.64 11.88 -16.42
N LEU A 345 17.13 10.78 -15.83
CA LEU A 345 17.90 10.01 -14.84
C LEU A 345 19.25 9.51 -15.38
N PRO A 346 19.35 8.96 -16.61
CA PRO A 346 20.65 8.58 -17.17
C PRO A 346 21.59 9.78 -17.34
N HIS A 347 21.07 10.90 -17.85
CA HIS A 347 21.86 12.12 -18.03
C HIS A 347 22.38 12.65 -16.69
N LEU A 348 21.53 12.71 -15.67
CA LEU A 348 21.92 13.13 -14.33
C LEU A 348 22.95 12.17 -13.71
N CYS A 349 22.76 10.85 -13.85
CA CYS A 349 23.72 9.85 -13.39
C CYS A 349 25.10 10.08 -14.04
N HIS A 350 25.17 10.22 -15.36
CA HIS A 350 26.42 10.49 -16.06
C HIS A 350 27.08 11.80 -15.60
N ARG A 351 26.30 12.86 -15.35
CA ARG A 351 26.83 14.14 -14.86
C ARG A 351 27.37 14.03 -13.42
N LEU A 352 26.66 13.34 -12.53
CA LEU A 352 27.11 13.09 -11.15
C LEU A 352 28.42 12.30 -11.12
N LEU A 353 28.53 11.28 -11.96
CA LEU A 353 29.74 10.45 -12.07
C LEU A 353 30.90 11.23 -12.68
N ALA A 354 30.65 12.09 -13.67
CA ALA A 354 31.66 12.97 -14.23
C ALA A 354 32.15 14.02 -13.22
N TYR A 355 31.25 14.52 -12.36
CA TYR A 355 31.61 15.44 -11.29
C TYR A 355 32.40 14.75 -10.16
N GLY A 356 32.14 13.45 -9.92
CA GLY A 356 32.93 12.62 -9.02
C GLY A 356 32.65 12.82 -7.53
N ASP A 357 31.57 13.52 -7.20
CA ASP A 357 31.20 13.81 -5.82
C ASP A 357 30.36 12.67 -5.22
N THR A 358 31.01 11.90 -4.34
CA THR A 358 30.43 10.68 -3.77
C THR A 358 29.17 10.96 -2.93
N ASP A 359 29.08 12.12 -2.25
CA ASP A 359 27.91 12.44 -1.43
C ASP A 359 26.67 12.66 -2.30
N LEU A 360 26.81 13.33 -3.45
CA LEU A 360 25.71 13.53 -4.37
C LEU A 360 25.27 12.21 -5.03
N ILE A 361 26.23 11.34 -5.34
CA ILE A 361 25.95 10.01 -5.90
C ILE A 361 25.25 9.13 -4.86
N ASP A 362 25.64 9.22 -3.59
CA ASP A 362 24.93 8.57 -2.49
C ASP A 362 23.47 9.04 -2.45
N VAL A 363 23.21 10.35 -2.38
CA VAL A 363 21.84 10.91 -2.37
C VAL A 363 21.07 10.46 -3.62
N PHE A 364 21.72 10.43 -4.78
CA PHE A 364 21.10 9.96 -6.01
C PHE A 364 20.67 8.48 -5.91
N VAL A 365 21.55 7.59 -5.47
CA VAL A 365 21.24 6.16 -5.34
C VAL A 365 20.18 5.95 -4.26
N SER A 366 20.40 6.48 -3.05
CA SER A 366 19.54 6.21 -1.90
C SER A 366 18.18 6.90 -1.97
N ASP A 367 18.12 8.15 -2.40
CA ASP A 367 16.91 8.97 -2.30
C ASP A 367 16.19 9.13 -3.63
N VAL A 368 16.93 9.43 -4.71
CA VAL A 368 16.34 9.64 -6.04
C VAL A 368 15.89 8.33 -6.67
N LEU A 369 16.78 7.34 -6.82
CA LEU A 369 16.43 6.03 -7.35
C LEU A 369 15.52 5.26 -6.36
N GLY A 370 15.76 5.42 -5.05
CA GLY A 370 14.88 4.91 -3.99
C GLY A 370 13.44 5.42 -4.09
N SER A 371 13.23 6.63 -4.63
CA SER A 371 11.90 7.24 -4.82
C SER A 371 11.35 7.10 -6.24
N ALA A 372 12.10 6.56 -7.19
CA ALA A 372 11.67 6.45 -8.59
C ALA A 372 10.49 5.48 -8.81
N LEU A 373 10.28 4.52 -7.91
CA LEU A 373 9.14 3.61 -7.97
C LEU A 373 7.82 4.24 -7.48
N ARG A 374 7.87 5.45 -6.90
CA ARG A 374 6.71 6.14 -6.30
C ARG A 374 5.81 6.84 -7.31
N TYR A 375 6.30 6.99 -8.54
CA TYR A 375 5.63 7.79 -9.54
C TYR A 375 4.49 7.03 -10.22
N TYR A 376 3.50 7.78 -10.72
CA TYR A 376 2.36 7.21 -11.44
C TYR A 376 2.78 6.38 -12.67
N SER A 377 3.86 6.80 -13.33
CA SER A 377 4.53 6.05 -14.39
C SER A 377 6.01 5.87 -14.02
N PRO A 378 6.35 4.83 -13.23
CA PRO A 378 7.72 4.63 -12.79
C PRO A 378 8.61 4.23 -13.98
N PRO A 379 9.92 4.57 -13.96
CA PRO A 379 10.86 4.07 -14.95
C PRO A 379 10.94 2.55 -14.89
N SER A 380 11.37 1.94 -16.00
CA SER A 380 11.57 0.48 -16.04
C SER A 380 12.57 0.06 -14.96
N LEU A 381 12.34 -1.11 -14.35
CA LEU A 381 13.23 -1.63 -13.33
C LEU A 381 14.63 -1.91 -13.89
N THR A 382 14.73 -2.32 -15.16
CA THR A 382 15.98 -2.45 -15.93
C THR A 382 16.77 -1.14 -15.94
N THR A 383 16.11 0.00 -16.22
CA THR A 383 16.77 1.32 -16.20
C THR A 383 17.30 1.64 -14.80
N LEU A 384 16.52 1.41 -13.74
CA LEU A 384 16.96 1.69 -12.38
C LEU A 384 18.13 0.80 -11.97
N ALA A 385 18.06 -0.50 -12.26
CA ALA A 385 19.10 -1.46 -11.96
C ALA A 385 20.42 -1.09 -12.65
N GLU A 386 20.36 -0.70 -13.93
CA GLU A 386 21.53 -0.29 -14.70
C GLU A 386 22.16 1.00 -14.15
N LEU A 387 21.36 1.98 -13.71
CA LEU A 387 21.90 3.20 -13.10
C LEU A 387 22.61 2.91 -11.77
N VAL A 388 22.02 2.09 -10.90
CA VAL A 388 22.68 1.66 -9.65
C VAL A 388 23.97 0.90 -9.96
N ARG A 389 23.95 0.01 -10.96
CA ARG A 389 25.13 -0.76 -11.40
C ARG A 389 26.25 0.17 -11.86
N ILE A 390 25.95 1.14 -12.73
CA ILE A 390 26.93 2.11 -13.23
C ILE A 390 27.55 2.90 -12.06
N CYS A 391 26.75 3.36 -11.10
CA CYS A 391 27.26 4.05 -9.91
C CYS A 391 28.19 3.16 -9.09
N LEU A 392 27.81 1.91 -8.84
CA LEU A 392 28.60 0.94 -8.07
C LEU A 392 29.91 0.57 -8.78
N THR A 393 29.88 0.32 -10.09
CA THR A 393 31.09 0.02 -10.87
C THR A 393 32.05 1.22 -10.90
N SER A 394 31.54 2.45 -10.92
CA SER A 394 32.37 3.65 -10.96
C SER A 394 32.96 4.05 -9.61
N GLN A 395 32.17 4.03 -8.53
CA GLN A 395 32.60 4.54 -7.22
C GLN A 395 33.05 3.45 -6.25
N GLY A 396 32.69 2.20 -6.52
CA GLY A 396 32.92 1.08 -5.63
C GLY A 396 31.90 0.97 -4.50
N TRP A 397 31.68 -0.26 -4.05
CA TRP A 397 30.74 -0.57 -2.97
C TRP A 397 31.12 0.07 -1.63
N HIS A 398 32.41 0.15 -1.29
CA HIS A 398 32.87 0.71 -0.01
C HIS A 398 32.41 2.15 0.23
N ARG A 399 32.17 2.92 -0.84
CA ARG A 399 31.65 4.29 -0.78
C ARG A 399 30.13 4.36 -0.83
N LEU A 400 29.49 3.54 -1.65
CA LEU A 400 28.05 3.59 -1.89
C LEU A 400 27.24 2.54 -1.12
N GLY A 401 27.88 1.75 -0.26
CA GLY A 401 27.24 0.62 0.41
C GLY A 401 26.05 1.04 1.26
N GLY A 402 26.22 2.08 2.07
CA GLY A 402 25.12 2.67 2.84
C GLY A 402 24.01 3.24 1.95
N ALA A 403 24.34 3.76 0.77
CA ALA A 403 23.36 4.31 -0.17
C ALA A 403 22.45 3.22 -0.76
N VAL A 404 23.05 2.12 -1.22
CA VAL A 404 22.31 0.97 -1.75
C VAL A 404 21.52 0.27 -0.65
N GLN A 405 22.09 0.15 0.55
CA GLN A 405 21.36 -0.38 1.71
C GLN A 405 20.10 0.46 1.99
N ARG A 406 20.20 1.79 1.96
CA ARG A 406 19.04 2.69 2.09
C ARG A 406 18.06 2.56 0.92
N LEU A 407 18.54 2.41 -0.32
CA LEU A 407 17.67 2.14 -1.48
C LEU A 407 16.86 0.86 -1.26
N VAL A 408 17.53 -0.23 -0.89
CA VAL A 408 16.90 -1.54 -0.65
C VAL A 408 15.94 -1.46 0.53
N ALA A 409 16.34 -0.79 1.61
CA ALA A 409 15.48 -0.52 2.76
C ALA A 409 14.21 0.21 2.31
N ARG A 410 14.31 1.31 1.54
CA ARG A 410 13.16 2.09 1.06
C ARG A 410 12.25 1.30 0.13
N TRP A 411 12.81 0.50 -0.78
CA TRP A 411 12.01 -0.34 -1.68
C TRP A 411 11.26 -1.41 -0.91
N ALA A 412 11.85 -1.90 0.17
CA ALA A 412 11.24 -2.96 0.93
C ALA A 412 10.38 -2.42 2.12
N GLU A 413 10.60 -1.18 2.62
CA GLU A 413 9.87 -0.53 3.75
C GLU A 413 8.42 -0.24 3.42
N ARG A 414 8.14 -0.19 2.13
CA ARG A 414 6.83 0.21 1.66
C ARG A 414 5.95 -1.02 1.67
N ASN A 415 4.82 -0.91 2.38
CA ASN A 415 3.66 -1.82 2.34
C ASN A 415 3.03 -1.98 0.93
N SER A 416 3.72 -1.49 -0.11
CA SER A 416 3.48 -1.73 -1.51
C SER A 416 3.94 -3.15 -1.83
N TRP A 417 2.97 -4.07 -1.94
CA TRP A 417 3.06 -5.41 -2.53
C TRP A 417 3.92 -5.55 -3.81
N LEU A 418 4.25 -4.44 -4.47
CA LEU A 418 5.01 -4.43 -5.73
C LEU A 418 6.51 -4.16 -5.55
N ASP A 419 6.98 -3.57 -4.44
CA ASP A 419 8.34 -3.03 -4.36
C ASP A 419 9.38 -3.98 -3.75
N LEU A 420 9.00 -4.81 -2.77
CA LEU A 420 9.85 -5.88 -2.24
C LEU A 420 10.34 -6.86 -3.33
N PRO A 421 9.47 -7.38 -4.24
CA PRO A 421 9.92 -8.20 -5.37
C PRO A 421 11.07 -7.56 -6.16
N ARG A 422 11.00 -6.25 -6.37
CA ARG A 422 11.95 -5.49 -7.18
C ARG A 422 13.31 -5.40 -6.49
N ALA A 423 13.33 -5.28 -5.16
CA ALA A 423 14.57 -5.31 -4.38
C ALA A 423 15.27 -6.67 -4.48
N CYS A 424 14.52 -7.79 -4.32
CA CYS A 424 15.11 -9.13 -4.48
C CYS A 424 15.60 -9.38 -5.91
N GLN A 425 14.83 -8.97 -6.92
CA GLN A 425 15.23 -9.11 -8.33
C GLN A 425 16.48 -8.28 -8.66
N LEU A 426 16.61 -7.08 -8.09
CA LEU A 426 17.80 -6.25 -8.23
C LEU A 426 19.03 -6.96 -7.67
N LEU A 427 18.95 -7.48 -6.44
CA LEU A 427 20.06 -8.22 -5.82
C LEU A 427 20.38 -9.50 -6.58
N ALA A 428 19.37 -10.25 -7.05
CA ALA A 428 19.59 -11.44 -7.86
C ALA A 428 20.28 -11.12 -9.20
N SER A 429 19.97 -9.97 -9.80
CA SER A 429 20.63 -9.47 -11.01
C SER A 429 22.08 -9.08 -10.74
N PHE A 430 22.34 -8.36 -9.65
CA PHE A 430 23.69 -8.00 -9.22
C PHE A 430 24.56 -9.22 -8.91
N ALA A 431 23.98 -10.25 -8.29
CA ALA A 431 24.66 -11.52 -8.03
C ALA A 431 24.85 -12.39 -9.28
N GLY A 432 24.20 -12.06 -10.41
CA GLY A 432 24.29 -12.84 -11.64
C GLY A 432 23.64 -14.22 -11.56
N VAL A 433 22.61 -14.38 -10.72
CA VAL A 433 21.96 -15.69 -10.48
C VAL A 433 20.60 -15.85 -11.15
N THR A 434 20.14 -14.86 -11.89
CA THR A 434 18.90 -14.90 -12.68
C THR A 434 19.20 -14.99 -14.18
N ASN A 435 18.34 -15.67 -14.94
CA ASN A 435 18.45 -15.79 -16.41
C ASN A 435 17.80 -14.62 -17.16
N ASP A 436 16.99 -13.82 -16.47
CA ASP A 436 16.44 -12.56 -16.98
C ASP A 436 16.94 -11.41 -16.10
N PRO A 437 18.23 -11.06 -16.20
CA PRO A 437 18.83 -10.06 -15.34
C PRO A 437 18.37 -8.65 -15.72
N LEU A 438 18.04 -7.85 -14.71
CA LEU A 438 17.66 -6.44 -14.89
C LEU A 438 18.84 -5.57 -15.37
N CYS A 439 20.06 -6.02 -15.08
CA CYS A 439 21.32 -5.38 -15.48
C CYS A 439 22.43 -6.45 -15.45
N ALA A 440 23.60 -6.14 -16.01
CA ALA A 440 24.74 -7.05 -15.91
C ALA A 440 25.11 -7.33 -14.44
N ALA A 441 25.68 -8.51 -14.17
CA ALA A 441 26.18 -8.86 -12.84
C ALA A 441 27.26 -7.86 -12.38
N LEU A 442 27.32 -7.61 -11.07
CA LEU A 442 28.32 -6.71 -10.50
C LEU A 442 29.69 -7.39 -10.45
N ASP A 443 30.63 -6.83 -11.20
CA ASP A 443 32.04 -7.20 -11.14
C ASP A 443 32.83 -6.10 -10.40
N VAL A 444 32.62 -6.03 -9.09
CA VAL A 444 33.33 -5.11 -8.18
C VAL A 444 33.89 -5.90 -6.98
N PRO A 445 35.01 -5.47 -6.39
CA PRO A 445 35.52 -6.09 -5.16
C PRO A 445 34.46 -6.07 -4.05
N PHE A 446 34.41 -7.14 -3.24
CA PHE A 446 33.54 -7.21 -2.06
C PHE A 446 32.03 -7.21 -2.37
N VAL A 447 31.66 -7.68 -3.56
CA VAL A 447 30.25 -7.81 -3.98
C VAL A 447 29.47 -8.79 -3.08
N GLY A 448 30.14 -9.77 -2.48
CA GLY A 448 29.56 -10.71 -1.53
C GLY A 448 29.07 -9.99 -0.27
N GLU A 449 29.89 -9.13 0.34
CA GLU A 449 29.48 -8.30 1.48
C GLU A 449 28.33 -7.35 1.11
N CYS A 450 28.38 -6.78 -0.11
CA CYS A 450 27.30 -5.97 -0.64
C CYS A 450 25.96 -6.72 -0.64
N MET A 451 25.94 -7.93 -1.21
CA MET A 451 24.75 -8.77 -1.25
C MET A 451 24.29 -9.15 0.15
N LYS A 452 25.20 -9.52 1.06
CA LYS A 452 24.87 -9.89 2.45
C LYS A 452 24.17 -8.75 3.19
N VAL A 453 24.75 -7.55 3.19
CA VAL A 453 24.18 -6.36 3.88
C VAL A 453 22.84 -5.97 3.28
N CYS A 454 22.70 -5.96 1.96
CA CYS A 454 21.44 -5.58 1.31
C CYS A 454 20.35 -6.63 1.53
N PHE A 455 20.70 -7.91 1.47
CA PHE A 455 19.74 -8.98 1.68
C PHE A 455 19.31 -9.07 3.15
N ASP A 456 20.20 -8.77 4.10
CA ASP A 456 19.86 -8.68 5.52
C ASP A 456 18.79 -7.62 5.80
N VAL A 457 18.85 -6.47 5.13
CA VAL A 457 17.79 -5.44 5.18
C VAL A 457 16.43 -5.97 4.69
N ILE A 458 16.43 -6.89 3.74
CA ILE A 458 15.20 -7.55 3.29
C ILE A 458 14.73 -8.57 4.34
N CYS A 459 15.66 -9.32 4.94
CA CYS A 459 15.38 -10.37 5.92
C CYS A 459 14.90 -9.87 7.28
N THR A 460 15.32 -8.67 7.70
CA THR A 460 14.95 -8.04 8.98
C THR A 460 13.49 -7.57 9.05
N ARG A 461 12.76 -7.62 7.94
CA ARG A 461 11.32 -7.30 7.91
C ARG A 461 10.48 -8.33 8.65
N PRO A 462 9.46 -7.89 9.41
CA PRO A 462 8.51 -8.82 9.99
C PRO A 462 7.77 -9.59 8.88
N ALA A 463 7.74 -10.91 9.02
CA ALA A 463 7.15 -11.84 8.07
C ALA A 463 5.65 -11.58 7.77
N ASN A 464 4.94 -10.93 8.69
CA ASN A 464 3.52 -10.60 8.56
C ASN A 464 3.21 -9.56 7.47
N GLU A 465 4.22 -8.84 6.97
CA GLU A 465 4.07 -7.81 5.92
C GLU A 465 4.54 -8.31 4.54
N LEU A 466 5.19 -9.48 4.49
CA LEU A 466 5.83 -10.03 3.29
C LEU A 466 4.85 -10.95 2.55
N TYR A 467 3.91 -10.36 1.80
CA TYR A 467 3.22 -11.12 0.75
C TYR A 467 4.23 -11.43 -0.36
N THR A 468 4.65 -12.69 -0.47
CA THR A 468 5.65 -13.12 -1.45
C THR A 468 4.97 -13.42 -2.79
N SER A 469 5.06 -12.51 -3.76
CA SER A 469 4.79 -12.89 -5.14
C SER A 469 5.74 -14.04 -5.56
N ARG A 470 5.32 -14.86 -6.54
CA ARG A 470 6.08 -16.03 -7.02
C ARG A 470 7.55 -15.68 -7.35
N ASP A 471 7.77 -14.48 -7.88
CA ASP A 471 9.09 -14.00 -8.31
C ASP A 471 10.00 -13.60 -7.13
N VAL A 472 9.44 -13.15 -6.00
CA VAL A 472 10.22 -12.81 -4.79
C VAL A 472 10.82 -14.07 -4.20
N GLY A 473 9.98 -15.10 -4.01
CA GLY A 473 10.43 -16.34 -3.40
C GLY A 473 11.55 -17.00 -4.20
N ALA A 474 11.44 -17.02 -5.53
CA ALA A 474 12.49 -17.55 -6.40
C ALA A 474 13.80 -16.77 -6.24
N SER A 475 13.73 -15.43 -6.20
CA SER A 475 14.90 -14.58 -6.00
C SER A 475 15.54 -14.80 -4.62
N CYS A 476 14.74 -14.97 -3.55
CA CYS A 476 15.24 -15.30 -2.21
C CYS A 476 15.98 -16.65 -2.20
N ILE A 477 15.41 -17.69 -2.82
CA ILE A 477 16.04 -19.02 -2.92
C ILE A 477 17.38 -18.94 -3.66
N LEU A 478 17.42 -18.19 -4.78
CA LEU A 478 18.65 -18.02 -5.56
C LEU A 478 19.71 -17.21 -4.83
N LEU A 479 19.30 -16.19 -4.07
CA LEU A 479 20.19 -15.39 -3.22
C LEU A 479 20.73 -16.22 -2.04
N ASP A 480 19.91 -17.04 -1.39
CA ASP A 480 20.37 -17.96 -0.34
C ASP A 480 21.41 -18.93 -0.89
N MET A 481 21.14 -19.54 -2.05
CA MET A 481 22.07 -20.42 -2.74
C MET A 481 23.38 -19.70 -3.11
N TYR A 482 23.29 -18.48 -3.64
CA TYR A 482 24.46 -17.67 -3.98
C TYR A 482 25.34 -17.40 -2.76
N LEU A 483 24.74 -16.93 -1.68
CA LEU A 483 25.44 -16.60 -0.43
C LEU A 483 26.00 -17.84 0.26
N ASP A 484 25.33 -19.00 0.17
CA ASP A 484 25.87 -20.28 0.66
C ASP A 484 27.04 -20.78 -0.19
N ALA A 485 27.02 -20.54 -1.50
CA ALA A 485 28.11 -20.92 -2.39
C ALA A 485 29.40 -20.13 -2.08
N LEU A 486 29.26 -18.87 -1.64
CA LEU A 486 30.39 -18.04 -1.22
C LEU A 486 31.16 -18.61 -0.02
N THR A 487 30.53 -19.38 0.86
CA THR A 487 31.15 -19.94 2.06
C THR A 487 31.46 -21.43 1.96
N THR A 488 31.11 -22.08 0.85
CA THR A 488 31.29 -23.54 0.66
C THR A 488 32.19 -23.93 -0.50
N SER A 489 32.40 -23.06 -1.48
CA SER A 489 33.14 -23.42 -2.70
C SER A 489 34.66 -23.47 -2.46
N THR A 490 35.22 -24.68 -2.52
CA THR A 490 36.66 -24.95 -2.65
C THR A 490 37.16 -24.87 -4.10
N THR A 491 36.27 -24.60 -5.07
CA THR A 491 36.64 -24.55 -6.49
C THR A 491 37.22 -23.17 -6.83
N GLY A 492 38.55 -23.11 -6.85
CA GLY A 492 39.31 -21.86 -6.81
C GLY A 492 39.34 -20.99 -8.07
N ASN A 493 38.22 -20.64 -8.73
CA ASN A 493 38.34 -19.90 -10.01
C ASN A 493 37.29 -18.83 -10.40
N ALA A 494 36.37 -18.36 -9.53
CA ALA A 494 35.55 -17.19 -9.91
C ALA A 494 35.15 -16.25 -8.76
N HIS A 495 34.91 -16.80 -7.56
CA HIS A 495 34.39 -16.01 -6.44
C HIS A 495 35.46 -15.47 -5.48
N ALA A 496 36.75 -15.71 -5.71
CA ALA A 496 37.83 -15.28 -4.81
C ALA A 496 37.96 -13.74 -4.66
N LYS A 497 37.28 -12.95 -5.50
CA LYS A 497 37.19 -11.48 -5.37
C LYS A 497 35.87 -11.02 -4.71
N ALA A 498 34.97 -11.94 -4.41
CA ALA A 498 33.62 -11.64 -3.97
C ALA A 498 33.57 -11.27 -2.49
N ASN A 499 34.34 -11.92 -1.60
CA ASN A 499 34.44 -11.50 -0.20
C ASN A 499 35.84 -11.01 0.17
N TRP A 500 35.89 -10.03 1.07
CA TRP A 500 37.11 -9.53 1.70
C TRP A 500 37.75 -10.59 2.60
N LEU A 501 36.96 -11.44 3.24
CA LEU A 501 37.44 -12.50 4.13
C LEU A 501 38.01 -13.72 3.40
N ASP A 502 37.75 -13.84 2.08
CA ASP A 502 38.22 -14.97 1.29
C ASP A 502 39.76 -15.05 1.30
N GLY A 503 40.28 -16.23 1.62
CA GLY A 503 41.73 -16.46 1.73
C GLY A 503 42.40 -15.84 2.97
N ARG A 504 41.68 -15.07 3.79
CA ARG A 504 42.17 -14.52 5.07
C ARG A 504 41.76 -15.33 6.28
N VAL A 505 40.62 -16.01 6.20
CA VAL A 505 40.11 -16.92 7.24
C VAL A 505 39.57 -18.21 6.61
N PRO A 506 39.53 -19.34 7.35
CA PRO A 506 38.93 -20.57 6.86
C PRO A 506 37.44 -20.37 6.53
N LEU A 507 36.97 -21.00 5.45
CA LEU A 507 35.57 -20.92 5.00
C LEU A 507 34.52 -21.21 6.11
N PRO A 508 34.70 -22.21 7.00
CA PRO A 508 33.76 -22.43 8.11
C PRO A 508 33.68 -21.25 9.09
N VAL A 509 34.78 -20.50 9.26
CA VAL A 509 34.80 -19.31 10.13
C VAL A 509 34.05 -18.15 9.49
N ILE A 510 34.09 -18.01 8.16
CA ILE A 510 33.29 -17.00 7.44
C ILE A 510 31.80 -17.25 7.67
N ALA A 511 31.34 -18.50 7.59
CA ALA A 511 29.95 -18.83 7.87
C ALA A 511 29.52 -18.45 9.30
N ILE A 512 30.37 -18.71 10.31
CA ILE A 512 30.10 -18.31 11.71
C ILE A 512 30.03 -16.78 11.84
N ILE A 513 30.91 -16.04 11.17
CA ILE A 513 30.90 -14.57 11.19
C ILE A 513 29.61 -14.06 10.54
N ASP A 514 29.23 -14.61 9.38
CA ASP A 514 28.01 -14.21 8.68
C ASP A 514 26.77 -14.49 9.55
N ASP A 515 26.67 -15.66 10.17
CA ASP A 515 25.57 -16.05 11.06
C ASP A 515 25.47 -15.16 12.32
N TYR A 516 26.60 -14.57 12.76
CA TYR A 516 26.63 -13.64 13.87
C TYR A 516 26.22 -12.22 13.46
N LEU A 517 26.60 -11.77 12.26
CA LEU A 517 26.38 -10.40 11.79
C LEU A 517 25.01 -10.19 11.16
N TYR A 518 24.43 -11.20 10.53
CA TYR A 518 23.20 -11.09 9.74
C TYR A 518 22.07 -11.95 10.29
N VAL A 519 20.83 -11.51 10.09
CA VAL A 519 19.61 -12.28 10.40
C VAL A 519 19.53 -13.54 9.55
N ARG A 520 20.03 -13.50 8.32
CA ARG A 520 20.18 -14.68 7.47
C ARG A 520 21.17 -15.65 8.11
N GLN A 521 20.79 -16.92 8.24
CA GLN A 521 21.66 -17.99 8.68
C GLN A 521 22.10 -18.88 7.50
N HIS A 522 23.35 -19.32 7.50
CA HIS A 522 23.94 -20.20 6.51
C HIS A 522 23.18 -21.54 6.44
N ARG A 523 22.85 -21.99 5.22
CA ARG A 523 22.05 -23.20 4.93
C ARG A 523 20.64 -23.22 5.52
N VAL A 524 20.18 -22.13 6.11
CA VAL A 524 18.80 -21.95 6.55
C VAL A 524 18.07 -21.18 5.47
N SER A 525 16.94 -21.72 5.00
CA SER A 525 16.14 -21.02 4.00
C SER A 525 15.50 -19.77 4.59
N THR A 526 15.86 -18.62 4.02
CA THR A 526 15.25 -17.32 4.35
C THR A 526 13.76 -17.33 4.00
N LEU A 527 13.38 -17.89 2.84
CA LEU A 527 11.98 -17.98 2.42
C LEU A 527 11.14 -18.78 3.41
N LEU A 528 11.63 -19.93 3.90
CA LEU A 528 10.91 -20.73 4.89
C LEU A 528 10.81 -20.01 6.24
N ARG A 529 11.86 -19.30 6.67
CA ARG A 529 11.82 -18.48 7.90
C ARG A 529 10.79 -17.34 7.80
N GLN A 530 10.55 -16.82 6.60
CA GLN A 530 9.53 -15.81 6.34
C GLN A 530 8.11 -16.37 6.26
N CYS A 531 7.93 -17.69 6.15
CA CYS A 531 6.60 -18.30 6.22
C CYS A 531 6.18 -18.40 7.70
N THR A 532 5.13 -17.67 8.10
CA THR A 532 4.65 -17.69 9.50
C THR A 532 3.66 -18.82 9.78
N SER A 533 3.18 -19.49 8.74
CA SER A 533 2.22 -20.58 8.84
C SER A 533 2.44 -21.66 7.77
N ASP A 534 1.88 -22.85 8.01
CA ASP A 534 1.82 -23.92 6.99
C ASP A 534 1.06 -23.48 5.73
N VAL A 535 0.07 -22.57 5.87
CA VAL A 535 -0.66 -22.01 4.73
C VAL A 535 0.29 -21.23 3.82
N ASP A 536 1.13 -20.38 4.42
CA ASP A 536 2.11 -19.58 3.67
C ASP A 536 3.13 -20.48 2.97
N THR A 537 3.62 -21.51 3.67
CA THR A 537 4.51 -22.52 3.09
C THR A 537 3.87 -23.16 1.84
N LEU A 538 2.62 -23.64 1.95
CA LEU A 538 1.92 -24.28 0.83
C LEU A 538 1.55 -23.31 -0.30
N ARG A 539 1.33 -22.04 0.01
CA ARG A 539 0.91 -21.03 -0.96
C ARG A 539 2.08 -20.49 -1.78
N TRP A 540 3.22 -20.22 -1.15
CA TRP A 540 4.30 -19.42 -1.75
C TRP A 540 5.52 -20.25 -2.16
N VAL A 541 5.93 -21.20 -1.32
CA VAL A 541 7.17 -21.95 -1.51
C VAL A 541 7.17 -22.80 -2.79
N PRO A 542 6.11 -23.53 -3.17
CA PRO A 542 6.14 -24.38 -4.35
C PRO A 542 6.40 -23.60 -5.64
N ALA A 543 5.65 -22.51 -5.86
CA ALA A 543 5.82 -21.68 -7.04
C ALA A 543 7.23 -21.05 -7.11
N ALA A 544 7.73 -20.59 -5.96
CA ALA A 544 9.09 -20.08 -5.83
C ALA A 544 10.15 -21.13 -6.17
N VAL A 545 10.01 -22.36 -5.66
CA VAL A 545 10.93 -23.48 -5.93
C VAL A 545 10.92 -23.87 -7.41
N LEU A 546 9.75 -23.99 -8.03
CA LEU A 546 9.66 -24.32 -9.46
C LEU A 546 10.28 -23.25 -10.34
N GLN A 547 10.04 -21.98 -10.02
CA GLN A 547 10.64 -20.87 -10.74
C GLN A 547 12.16 -20.82 -10.52
N ALA A 548 12.65 -21.08 -9.31
CA ALA A 548 14.08 -21.18 -9.03
C ALA A 548 14.73 -22.38 -9.75
N LEU A 549 14.08 -23.54 -9.81
CA LEU A 549 14.53 -24.71 -10.57
C LEU A 549 14.60 -24.46 -12.07
N LYS A 550 13.65 -23.70 -12.62
CA LYS A 550 13.69 -23.27 -14.03
C LYS A 550 14.94 -22.43 -14.31
N LEU A 551 15.35 -21.60 -13.35
CA LEU A 551 16.52 -20.75 -13.46
C LEU A 551 17.83 -21.52 -13.18
N LYS A 552 17.81 -22.43 -12.20
CA LYS A 552 18.95 -23.24 -11.76
C LYS A 552 18.51 -24.69 -11.49
N PRO A 553 18.57 -25.58 -12.50
CA PRO A 553 18.10 -26.97 -12.35
C PRO A 553 18.86 -27.81 -11.31
N ALA A 554 20.11 -27.44 -11.00
CA ALA A 554 20.95 -28.12 -10.00
C ALA A 554 20.73 -27.62 -8.56
N LEU A 555 19.70 -26.80 -8.32
CA LEU A 555 19.40 -26.28 -6.99
C LEU A 555 19.01 -27.43 -6.04
N ALA A 556 19.59 -27.43 -4.83
CA ALA A 556 19.19 -28.34 -3.77
C ALA A 556 17.82 -27.93 -3.21
N VAL A 557 16.78 -28.72 -3.52
CA VAL A 557 15.38 -28.39 -3.15
C VAL A 557 14.82 -29.19 -1.99
N GLU A 558 15.57 -30.16 -1.46
CA GLU A 558 15.07 -31.10 -0.44
C GLU A 558 14.51 -30.41 0.80
N VAL A 559 15.20 -29.37 1.32
CA VAL A 559 14.73 -28.61 2.49
C VAL A 559 13.35 -27.96 2.26
N TYR A 560 13.08 -27.51 1.04
CA TYR A 560 11.79 -26.91 0.66
C TYR A 560 10.72 -27.98 0.47
N VAL A 561 11.08 -29.09 -0.16
CA VAL A 561 10.19 -30.24 -0.37
C VAL A 561 9.78 -30.83 0.98
N ASP A 562 10.72 -30.99 1.92
CA ASP A 562 10.46 -31.44 3.29
C ASP A 562 9.48 -30.51 4.02
N ALA A 563 9.72 -29.20 3.94
CA ALA A 563 8.84 -28.20 4.54
C ALA A 563 7.42 -28.22 3.92
N ILE A 564 7.32 -28.34 2.59
CA ILE A 564 6.06 -28.46 1.87
C ILE A 564 5.29 -29.73 2.31
N VAL A 565 5.97 -30.88 2.38
CA VAL A 565 5.34 -32.15 2.79
C VAL A 565 4.90 -32.08 4.25
N SER A 566 5.71 -31.52 5.14
CA SER A 566 5.37 -31.31 6.55
C SER A 566 4.15 -30.39 6.73
N ALA A 567 4.11 -29.28 6.00
CA ALA A 567 2.98 -28.34 6.01
C ALA A 567 1.70 -29.00 5.48
N LEU A 568 1.80 -29.84 4.45
CA LEU A 568 0.68 -30.58 3.89
C LEU A 568 0.14 -31.63 4.87
N ASP A 569 1.02 -32.41 5.50
CA ASP A 569 0.66 -33.38 6.53
C ASP A 569 -0.01 -32.70 7.73
N THR A 570 0.53 -31.56 8.18
CA THR A 570 -0.06 -30.77 9.27
C THR A 570 -1.44 -30.24 8.91
N ALA A 571 -1.60 -29.71 7.69
CA ALA A 571 -2.89 -29.24 7.19
C ALA A 571 -3.92 -30.38 7.05
N ALA A 572 -3.48 -31.58 6.64
CA ALA A 572 -4.35 -32.75 6.51
C ALA A 572 -4.78 -33.33 7.87
N ALA A 573 -3.92 -33.24 8.90
CA ALA A 573 -4.22 -33.75 10.24
C ALA A 573 -5.21 -32.89 11.04
N ARG A 574 -5.38 -31.60 10.70
CA ARG A 574 -6.30 -30.69 11.39
C ARG A 574 -7.75 -30.95 10.99
N SER A 575 -8.49 -31.65 11.87
CA SER A 575 -9.90 -32.02 11.72
C SER A 575 -10.91 -30.96 12.21
N ASP A 576 -10.42 -29.85 12.75
CA ASP A 576 -11.14 -28.86 13.56
C ASP A 576 -11.89 -27.76 12.76
N GLY A 577 -12.17 -27.98 11.48
CA GLY A 577 -12.84 -26.98 10.63
C GLY A 577 -11.91 -25.88 10.12
N ILE A 578 -10.74 -25.65 10.73
CA ILE A 578 -9.67 -24.78 10.19
C ILE A 578 -9.07 -25.38 8.92
N GLY A 579 -9.12 -26.71 8.76
CA GLY A 579 -8.84 -27.38 7.47
C GLY A 579 -9.69 -26.84 6.30
N ARG A 580 -10.88 -26.27 6.56
CA ARG A 580 -11.66 -25.57 5.51
C ARG A 580 -11.03 -24.21 5.14
N THR A 581 -10.36 -23.55 6.07
CA THR A 581 -9.65 -22.29 5.83
C THR A 581 -8.53 -22.49 4.81
N TYR A 582 -7.78 -23.60 4.88
CA TYR A 582 -6.77 -23.94 3.86
C TYR A 582 -7.36 -24.10 2.45
N ARG A 583 -8.58 -24.67 2.32
CA ARG A 583 -9.27 -24.81 1.02
C ARG A 583 -9.59 -23.48 0.36
N TYR A 584 -9.83 -22.42 1.14
CA TYR A 584 -10.10 -21.10 0.58
C TYR A 584 -8.82 -20.38 0.10
N HIS A 585 -7.65 -20.81 0.57
CA HIS A 585 -6.39 -20.14 0.29
C HIS A 585 -5.54 -20.83 -0.78
N LEU A 586 -5.78 -22.11 -1.07
CA LEU A 586 -5.07 -22.86 -2.09
C LEU A 586 -5.91 -22.97 -3.36
N ASP A 587 -5.51 -22.23 -4.39
CA ASP A 587 -6.12 -22.36 -5.71
C ASP A 587 -5.59 -23.60 -6.46
N PRO A 588 -6.22 -24.02 -7.57
CA PRO A 588 -5.76 -25.16 -8.35
C PRO A 588 -4.33 -25.04 -8.89
N ASN A 589 -3.82 -23.82 -9.11
CA ASN A 589 -2.44 -23.60 -9.54
C ASN A 589 -1.48 -23.86 -8.38
N ASN A 590 -1.79 -23.43 -7.16
CA ASN A 590 -0.99 -23.79 -5.98
C ASN A 590 -0.90 -25.31 -5.83
N LEU A 591 -2.03 -26.02 -5.90
CA LEU A 591 -2.03 -27.49 -5.82
C LEU A 591 -1.16 -28.13 -6.91
N ARG A 592 -1.21 -27.60 -8.14
CA ARG A 592 -0.35 -28.05 -9.24
C ARG A 592 1.13 -27.82 -8.94
N ASP A 593 1.46 -26.65 -8.41
CA ASP A 593 2.83 -26.28 -8.07
C ASP A 593 3.37 -27.18 -6.93
N ILE A 594 2.58 -27.41 -5.87
CA ILE A 594 2.95 -28.31 -4.75
C ILE A 594 3.18 -29.75 -5.25
N LEU A 595 2.25 -30.30 -6.05
CA LEU A 595 2.43 -31.64 -6.61
C LEU A 595 3.68 -31.72 -7.47
N SER A 596 3.92 -30.72 -8.33
CA SER A 596 5.09 -30.68 -9.21
C SER A 596 6.40 -30.73 -8.42
N CYS A 597 6.51 -29.99 -7.31
CA CYS A 597 7.67 -30.05 -6.40
C CYS A 597 7.87 -31.41 -5.72
N THR A 598 6.78 -32.11 -5.42
CA THR A 598 6.82 -33.33 -4.59
C THR A 598 6.67 -34.63 -5.40
N THR A 599 6.64 -34.55 -6.74
CA THR A 599 6.45 -35.67 -7.67
C THR A 599 7.32 -36.88 -7.37
N HIS A 600 8.61 -36.67 -7.08
CA HIS A 600 9.56 -37.74 -6.78
C HIS A 600 9.22 -38.52 -5.49
N ARG A 601 8.51 -37.87 -4.55
CA ARG A 601 8.01 -38.44 -3.29
C ARG A 601 6.53 -38.85 -3.34
N CYS A 602 5.93 -38.91 -4.54
CA CYS A 602 4.54 -39.30 -4.70
C CYS A 602 4.28 -40.66 -4.02
N SER A 603 3.47 -40.61 -2.97
CA SER A 603 3.09 -41.75 -2.14
C SER A 603 1.59 -41.68 -1.87
N ARG A 604 1.01 -42.81 -1.48
CA ARG A 604 -0.42 -42.88 -1.20
C ARG A 604 -0.84 -41.89 -0.11
N ARG A 605 -0.07 -41.85 0.99
CA ARG A 605 -0.27 -40.92 2.11
C ARG A 605 -0.24 -39.47 1.66
N LEU A 606 0.71 -39.11 0.81
CA LEU A 606 0.85 -37.74 0.31
C LEU A 606 -0.37 -37.33 -0.55
N LEU A 607 -0.83 -38.22 -1.43
CA LEU A 607 -2.04 -37.98 -2.24
C LEU A 607 -3.31 -37.86 -1.37
N ASP A 608 -3.40 -38.64 -0.28
CA ASP A 608 -4.49 -38.48 0.69
C ASP A 608 -4.42 -37.12 1.41
N ALA A 609 -3.22 -36.66 1.79
CA ALA A 609 -3.03 -35.32 2.38
C ALA A 609 -3.41 -34.20 1.39
N TYR A 610 -3.02 -34.34 0.12
CA TYR A 610 -3.47 -33.44 -0.94
C TYR A 610 -4.99 -33.41 -1.11
N PHE A 611 -5.65 -34.56 -1.04
CA PHE A 611 -7.10 -34.63 -1.14
C PHE A 611 -7.79 -34.03 0.08
N ALA A 612 -7.24 -34.21 1.28
CA ALA A 612 -7.75 -33.59 2.50
C ALA A 612 -7.76 -32.06 2.37
N VAL A 613 -6.65 -31.50 1.86
CA VAL A 613 -6.42 -30.06 1.74
C VAL A 613 -7.09 -29.44 0.51
N GLY A 614 -6.91 -30.00 -0.69
CA GLY A 614 -7.44 -29.46 -1.95
C GLY A 614 -8.83 -29.99 -2.36
N GLY A 615 -9.33 -31.02 -1.65
CA GLY A 615 -10.62 -31.65 -1.95
C GLY A 615 -10.68 -32.20 -3.37
N VAL A 616 -11.82 -31.98 -4.01
CA VAL A 616 -12.10 -32.48 -5.36
C VAL A 616 -11.21 -31.88 -6.45
N ALA A 617 -10.67 -30.67 -6.24
CA ALA A 617 -9.75 -30.03 -7.20
C ALA A 617 -8.45 -30.84 -7.36
N THR A 618 -8.01 -31.53 -6.30
CA THR A 618 -6.84 -32.41 -6.32
C THR A 618 -6.95 -33.49 -7.39
N VAL A 619 -8.14 -34.06 -7.60
CA VAL A 619 -8.36 -35.09 -8.64
C VAL A 619 -8.05 -34.55 -10.02
N HIS A 620 -8.47 -33.31 -10.30
CA HIS A 620 -8.20 -32.66 -11.57
C HIS A 620 -6.71 -32.38 -11.77
N VAL A 621 -6.04 -31.87 -10.74
CA VAL A 621 -4.60 -31.59 -10.78
C VAL A 621 -3.78 -32.87 -10.98
N VAL A 622 -4.11 -33.95 -10.27
CA VAL A 622 -3.44 -35.26 -10.45
C VAL A 622 -3.67 -35.78 -11.87
N PHE A 623 -4.90 -35.68 -12.39
CA PHE A 623 -5.20 -36.05 -13.77
C PHE A 623 -4.34 -35.26 -14.78
N GLU A 624 -4.26 -33.94 -14.67
CA GLU A 624 -3.44 -33.11 -15.56
C GLU A 624 -1.96 -33.51 -15.54
N LEU A 625 -1.41 -33.82 -14.36
CA LEU A 625 0.00 -34.18 -14.20
C LEU A 625 0.32 -35.56 -14.77
N VAL A 626 -0.57 -36.53 -14.58
CA VAL A 626 -0.45 -37.84 -15.24
C VAL A 626 -0.57 -37.67 -16.76
N GLN A 627 -1.54 -36.89 -17.23
CA GLN A 627 -1.74 -36.64 -18.66
C GLN A 627 -0.52 -35.97 -19.31
N ARG A 628 0.14 -35.05 -18.62
CA ARG A 628 1.38 -34.38 -19.07
C ARG A 628 2.64 -35.22 -18.87
N GLN A 629 2.53 -36.47 -18.41
CA GLN A 629 3.65 -37.38 -18.12
C GLN A 629 4.67 -36.81 -17.12
N VAL A 630 4.22 -35.92 -16.23
CA VAL A 630 5.05 -35.37 -15.16
C VAL A 630 5.29 -36.40 -14.05
N LEU A 631 4.32 -37.32 -13.85
CA LEU A 631 4.47 -38.48 -12.97
C LEU A 631 5.03 -39.67 -13.76
N ALA A 632 6.12 -40.26 -13.26
CA ALA A 632 6.71 -41.43 -13.89
C ALA A 632 5.74 -42.63 -13.87
N PRO A 633 5.73 -43.49 -14.92
CA PRO A 633 4.87 -44.68 -14.97
C PRO A 633 5.01 -45.62 -13.78
N SER A 634 6.18 -45.65 -13.14
CA SER A 634 6.43 -46.42 -11.91
C SER A 634 5.58 -45.99 -10.70
N ARG A 635 4.87 -44.87 -10.79
CA ARG A 635 3.96 -44.36 -9.75
C ARG A 635 2.48 -44.61 -10.09
N HIS A 636 2.15 -45.17 -11.26
CA HIS A 636 0.76 -45.36 -11.69
C HIS A 636 -0.04 -46.23 -10.70
N ASP A 637 0.54 -47.31 -10.16
CA ASP A 637 -0.16 -48.16 -9.18
C ASP A 637 -0.56 -47.41 -7.90
N ILE A 638 0.29 -46.49 -7.44
CA ILE A 638 0.01 -45.65 -6.26
C ILE A 638 -1.15 -44.70 -6.57
N VAL A 639 -1.12 -44.05 -7.74
CA VAL A 639 -2.16 -43.12 -8.18
C VAL A 639 -3.48 -43.85 -8.44
N ALA A 640 -3.44 -45.05 -9.03
CA ALA A 640 -4.60 -45.90 -9.25
C ALA A 640 -5.26 -46.31 -7.93
N GLY A 641 -4.48 -46.83 -6.99
CA GLY A 641 -4.96 -47.17 -5.65
C GLY A 641 -5.61 -45.97 -4.96
N TRP A 642 -4.97 -44.79 -5.06
CA TRP A 642 -5.51 -43.52 -4.58
C TRP A 642 -6.84 -43.14 -5.23
N ALA A 643 -6.90 -43.08 -6.55
CA ALA A 643 -8.09 -42.72 -7.30
C ALA A 643 -9.27 -43.63 -6.96
N LEU A 644 -9.04 -44.95 -6.81
CA LEU A 644 -10.08 -45.91 -6.42
C LEU A 644 -10.61 -45.68 -5.00
N SER A 645 -9.77 -45.23 -4.08
CA SER A 645 -10.23 -44.89 -2.74
C SER A 645 -10.98 -43.57 -2.70
N VAL A 646 -10.54 -42.56 -3.46
CA VAL A 646 -11.28 -41.30 -3.61
C VAL A 646 -12.64 -41.57 -4.25
N ALA A 647 -12.70 -42.46 -5.25
CA ALA A 647 -13.94 -42.94 -5.85
C ALA A 647 -14.92 -43.52 -4.81
N ARG A 648 -14.45 -44.34 -3.86
CA ARG A 648 -15.29 -44.86 -2.77
C ARG A 648 -15.82 -43.75 -1.87
N VAL A 649 -14.98 -42.77 -1.52
CA VAL A 649 -15.40 -41.60 -0.73
C VAL A 649 -16.44 -40.77 -1.50
N LEU A 650 -16.24 -40.57 -2.81
CA LEU A 650 -17.18 -39.84 -3.67
C LEU A 650 -18.56 -40.51 -3.67
N ILE A 651 -18.58 -41.84 -3.80
CA ILE A 651 -19.78 -42.67 -3.75
C ILE A 651 -20.51 -42.49 -2.41
N ALA A 652 -19.80 -42.51 -1.29
CA ALA A 652 -20.38 -42.44 0.05
C ALA A 652 -20.69 -41.01 0.55
N SER A 653 -20.18 -39.97 -0.12
CA SER A 653 -20.28 -38.59 0.35
C SER A 653 -21.70 -38.00 0.22
N ASP A 654 -21.93 -36.84 0.83
CA ASP A 654 -23.10 -35.96 0.63
C ASP A 654 -22.80 -34.74 -0.27
N TYR A 655 -21.74 -34.80 -1.10
CA TYR A 655 -21.41 -33.69 -2.01
C TYR A 655 -22.57 -33.36 -2.95
N ARG A 656 -22.68 -32.09 -3.36
CA ARG A 656 -23.60 -31.71 -4.44
C ARG A 656 -23.30 -32.57 -5.67
N ASN A 657 -24.36 -33.11 -6.25
CA ASN A 657 -24.23 -34.15 -7.25
C ASN A 657 -23.60 -33.67 -8.58
N ASP A 658 -23.68 -32.36 -8.88
CA ASP A 658 -22.97 -31.73 -9.99
C ASP A 658 -21.44 -31.85 -9.83
N VAL A 659 -20.94 -31.59 -8.62
CA VAL A 659 -19.53 -31.79 -8.27
C VAL A 659 -19.18 -33.28 -8.38
N ARG A 660 -20.07 -34.19 -7.96
CA ARG A 660 -19.80 -35.64 -8.09
C ARG A 660 -19.65 -36.08 -9.53
N ALA A 661 -20.48 -35.60 -10.45
CA ALA A 661 -20.40 -35.94 -11.86
C ALA A 661 -19.05 -35.50 -12.46
N VAL A 662 -18.63 -34.26 -12.22
CA VAL A 662 -17.35 -33.73 -12.72
C VAL A 662 -16.16 -34.52 -12.17
N VAL A 663 -16.19 -34.86 -10.88
CA VAL A 663 -15.12 -35.64 -10.24
C VAL A 663 -15.13 -37.08 -10.75
N ALA A 664 -16.29 -37.70 -10.91
CA ALA A 664 -16.40 -39.05 -11.45
C ALA A 664 -15.82 -39.13 -12.87
N VAL A 665 -16.19 -38.19 -13.73
CA VAL A 665 -15.61 -38.07 -15.09
C VAL A 665 -14.08 -37.95 -15.01
N THR A 666 -13.56 -37.08 -14.14
CA THR A 666 -12.11 -36.88 -14.01
C THR A 666 -11.40 -38.12 -13.46
N LEU A 667 -11.98 -38.80 -12.48
CA LEU A 667 -11.48 -40.08 -11.96
C LEU A 667 -11.48 -41.17 -13.03
N THR A 668 -12.52 -41.24 -13.86
CA THR A 668 -12.57 -42.17 -14.99
C THR A 668 -11.45 -41.89 -15.98
N LYS A 669 -11.20 -40.61 -16.33
CA LYS A 669 -10.08 -40.25 -17.21
C LYS A 669 -8.74 -40.62 -16.60
N LEU A 670 -8.56 -40.36 -15.30
CA LEU A 670 -7.34 -40.72 -14.59
C LEU A 670 -7.12 -42.23 -14.59
N LEU A 671 -8.13 -43.01 -14.18
CA LEU A 671 -8.08 -44.48 -14.16
C LEU A 671 -7.87 -45.07 -15.56
N ALA A 672 -8.46 -44.49 -16.60
CA ALA A 672 -8.22 -44.94 -17.97
C ALA A 672 -6.74 -44.88 -18.38
N ILE A 673 -5.95 -43.97 -17.79
CA ILE A 673 -4.51 -43.86 -18.00
C ILE A 673 -3.72 -44.78 -17.06
N VAL A 674 -4.05 -44.82 -15.76
CA VAL A 674 -3.20 -45.48 -14.75
C VAL A 674 -3.63 -46.91 -14.39
N ALA A 675 -4.90 -47.28 -14.57
CA ALA A 675 -5.48 -48.60 -14.24
C ALA A 675 -6.74 -48.86 -15.09
N PRO A 676 -6.59 -49.04 -16.42
CA PRO A 676 -7.71 -49.09 -17.35
C PRO A 676 -8.72 -50.20 -17.05
N GLU A 677 -8.29 -51.32 -16.46
CA GLU A 677 -9.12 -52.44 -16.02
C GLU A 677 -10.08 -52.08 -14.87
N ALA A 678 -9.73 -51.09 -14.05
CA ALA A 678 -10.54 -50.67 -12.91
C ALA A 678 -11.70 -49.73 -13.29
N VAL A 679 -11.67 -49.16 -14.51
CA VAL A 679 -12.67 -48.20 -15.01
C VAL A 679 -14.09 -48.78 -14.98
N ALA A 680 -14.26 -50.01 -15.47
CA ALA A 680 -15.58 -50.63 -15.56
C ALA A 680 -16.21 -50.86 -14.17
N GLY A 681 -15.42 -51.37 -13.23
CA GLY A 681 -15.85 -51.57 -11.84
C GLY A 681 -16.24 -50.26 -11.17
N PHE A 682 -15.41 -49.22 -11.30
CA PHE A 682 -15.69 -47.89 -10.75
C PHE A 682 -16.98 -47.28 -11.29
N LEU A 683 -17.13 -47.22 -12.62
CA LEU A 683 -18.28 -46.63 -13.29
C LEU A 683 -19.59 -47.33 -12.89
N THR A 684 -19.58 -48.66 -12.77
CA THR A 684 -20.73 -49.44 -12.31
C THR A 684 -21.10 -49.08 -10.87
N SER A 685 -20.13 -49.07 -9.95
CA SER A 685 -20.38 -48.74 -8.53
C SER A 685 -20.82 -47.29 -8.34
N TRP A 686 -20.25 -46.36 -9.09
CA TRP A 686 -20.64 -44.95 -9.03
C TRP A 686 -22.08 -44.74 -9.49
N ALA A 687 -22.45 -45.33 -10.62
CA ALA A 687 -23.78 -45.16 -11.16
C ALA A 687 -24.85 -45.86 -10.31
N ALA A 688 -24.53 -47.00 -9.69
CA ALA A 688 -25.42 -47.67 -8.71
C ALA A 688 -25.64 -46.84 -7.43
N ALA A 689 -24.70 -45.96 -7.08
CA ALA A 689 -24.81 -45.09 -5.91
C ALA A 689 -25.57 -43.77 -6.18
N LEU A 690 -25.86 -43.45 -7.44
CA LEU A 690 -26.66 -42.27 -7.76
C LEU A 690 -28.11 -42.48 -7.27
N PRO A 691 -28.76 -41.44 -6.72
CA PRO A 691 -30.17 -41.55 -6.36
C PRO A 691 -31.02 -41.98 -7.57
N ALA A 692 -31.97 -42.90 -7.36
CA ALA A 692 -32.92 -43.36 -8.38
C ALA A 692 -33.98 -42.29 -8.72
N THR A 693 -33.56 -41.04 -8.86
CA THR A 693 -34.40 -39.90 -9.21
C THR A 693 -34.14 -39.50 -10.65
N LEU A 694 -35.19 -38.99 -11.31
CA LEU A 694 -35.10 -38.45 -12.67
C LEU A 694 -34.01 -37.39 -12.77
N ARG A 695 -33.96 -36.49 -11.78
CA ARG A 695 -32.98 -35.40 -11.71
C ARG A 695 -31.55 -35.92 -11.66
N ALA A 696 -31.27 -36.96 -10.88
CA ALA A 696 -29.91 -37.46 -10.75
C ALA A 696 -29.38 -38.07 -12.06
N HIS A 697 -30.23 -38.79 -12.79
CA HIS A 697 -29.86 -39.38 -14.08
C HIS A 697 -29.70 -38.31 -15.16
N ARG A 698 -30.61 -37.33 -15.18
CA ARG A 698 -30.57 -36.17 -16.10
C ARG A 698 -29.35 -35.28 -15.88
N ASP A 699 -29.16 -34.78 -14.67
CA ASP A 699 -28.21 -33.70 -14.40
C ASP A 699 -26.78 -34.23 -14.18
N HIS A 700 -26.62 -35.53 -13.86
CA HIS A 700 -25.32 -36.08 -13.44
C HIS A 700 -24.87 -37.25 -14.30
N LEU A 701 -25.69 -38.30 -14.44
CA LEU A 701 -25.29 -39.46 -15.23
C LEU A 701 -25.18 -39.11 -16.72
N TYR A 702 -26.19 -38.47 -17.30
CA TYR A 702 -26.14 -38.05 -18.71
C TYR A 702 -25.00 -37.06 -18.97
N ALA A 703 -24.84 -36.03 -18.11
CA ALA A 703 -23.75 -35.04 -18.26
C ALA A 703 -22.36 -35.69 -18.17
N ALA A 704 -22.19 -36.71 -17.34
CA ALA A 704 -20.96 -37.49 -17.27
C ALA A 704 -20.75 -38.34 -18.53
N LEU A 705 -21.80 -39.02 -19.01
CA LEU A 705 -21.75 -39.83 -20.22
C LEU A 705 -21.42 -39.00 -21.46
N GLU A 706 -21.97 -37.79 -21.58
CA GLU A 706 -21.63 -36.89 -22.68
C GLU A 706 -20.13 -36.58 -22.74
N GLN A 707 -19.51 -36.32 -21.59
CA GLN A 707 -18.06 -36.08 -21.51
C GLN A 707 -17.23 -37.35 -21.73
N LEU A 708 -17.72 -38.51 -21.26
CA LEU A 708 -17.03 -39.79 -21.41
C LEU A 708 -17.14 -40.36 -22.82
N HIS A 709 -18.19 -40.02 -23.58
CA HIS A 709 -18.42 -40.53 -24.92
C HIS A 709 -17.24 -40.24 -25.88
N ALA A 710 -16.64 -39.06 -25.75
CA ALA A 710 -15.51 -38.64 -26.57
C ALA A 710 -14.17 -39.24 -26.14
N LEU A 711 -14.11 -39.88 -24.97
CA LEU A 711 -12.84 -40.20 -24.29
C LEU A 711 -12.63 -41.69 -24.06
N LEU A 712 -13.70 -42.46 -23.87
CA LEU A 712 -13.61 -43.90 -23.65
C LEU A 712 -13.30 -44.59 -24.98
N ASP A 713 -12.21 -45.34 -24.99
CA ASP A 713 -11.80 -46.14 -26.14
C ASP A 713 -12.73 -47.35 -26.35
N ALA A 714 -12.47 -48.11 -27.42
CA ALA A 714 -13.27 -49.28 -27.76
C ALA A 714 -13.34 -50.33 -26.62
N LYS A 715 -12.34 -50.38 -25.73
CA LYS A 715 -12.30 -51.37 -24.64
C LYS A 715 -13.28 -51.03 -23.51
N HIS A 716 -13.60 -49.75 -23.32
CA HIS A 716 -14.56 -49.28 -22.32
C HIS A 716 -15.97 -49.06 -22.90
N ARG A 717 -16.15 -49.30 -24.19
CA ARG A 717 -17.45 -49.17 -24.88
C ARG A 717 -18.57 -50.02 -24.25
N PRO A 718 -18.36 -51.28 -23.83
CA PRO A 718 -19.45 -52.09 -23.27
C PRO A 718 -20.06 -51.48 -22.00
N ILE A 719 -19.22 -51.01 -21.08
CA ILE A 719 -19.70 -50.37 -19.84
C ILE A 719 -20.35 -49.02 -20.12
N PHE A 720 -19.82 -48.25 -21.07
CA PHE A 720 -20.45 -47.00 -21.50
C PHE A 720 -21.87 -47.22 -22.04
N VAL A 721 -22.05 -48.21 -22.91
CA VAL A 721 -23.37 -48.56 -23.47
C VAL A 721 -24.33 -49.02 -22.38
N GLN A 722 -23.86 -49.84 -21.42
CA GLN A 722 -24.66 -50.27 -20.28
C GLN A 722 -25.15 -49.08 -19.44
N LEU A 723 -24.26 -48.12 -19.12
CA LEU A 723 -24.63 -46.93 -18.38
C LEU A 723 -25.57 -46.01 -19.17
N ALA A 724 -25.38 -45.89 -20.48
CA ALA A 724 -26.27 -45.14 -21.35
C ALA A 724 -27.68 -45.75 -21.38
N ALA A 725 -27.77 -47.08 -21.45
CA ALA A 725 -29.05 -47.80 -21.38
C ALA A 725 -29.74 -47.55 -20.03
N MET A 726 -29.02 -47.70 -18.91
CA MET A 726 -29.56 -47.42 -17.58
C MET A 726 -30.03 -45.96 -17.43
N CYS A 727 -29.26 -45.00 -17.95
CA CYS A 727 -29.66 -43.59 -17.95
C CYS A 727 -30.93 -43.36 -18.78
N GLN A 728 -31.02 -43.98 -19.95
CA GLN A 728 -32.20 -43.91 -20.81
C GLN A 728 -33.43 -44.47 -20.09
N ASP A 729 -33.31 -45.65 -19.51
CA ASP A 729 -34.41 -46.34 -18.82
C ASP A 729 -34.91 -45.52 -17.63
N ALA A 730 -34.00 -44.93 -16.86
CA ALA A 730 -34.36 -44.05 -15.75
C ALA A 730 -35.05 -42.75 -16.20
N LEU A 731 -34.61 -42.15 -17.32
CA LEU A 731 -35.28 -40.98 -17.88
C LEU A 731 -36.70 -41.32 -18.36
N VAL A 732 -36.86 -42.45 -19.06
CA VAL A 732 -38.16 -42.89 -19.58
C VAL A 732 -39.11 -43.30 -18.44
N ALA A 733 -38.65 -44.15 -17.51
CA ALA A 733 -39.45 -44.60 -16.37
C ALA A 733 -39.77 -43.46 -15.38
N GLY A 734 -38.89 -42.45 -15.30
CA GLY A 734 -39.11 -41.26 -14.48
C GLY A 734 -40.05 -40.22 -15.10
N GLY A 735 -40.63 -40.49 -16.28
CA GLY A 735 -41.61 -39.59 -16.92
C GLY A 735 -40.99 -38.39 -17.65
N ALA A 736 -39.69 -38.42 -17.99
CA ALA A 736 -39.03 -37.29 -18.69
C ALA A 736 -39.70 -36.94 -20.04
N LEU A 737 -40.37 -37.92 -20.65
CA LEU A 737 -41.05 -37.77 -21.94
C LEU A 737 -42.55 -37.55 -21.81
N ASP A 738 -43.10 -37.59 -20.59
CA ASP A 738 -44.54 -37.49 -20.34
C ASP A 738 -45.11 -36.20 -20.93
N PRO A 739 -46.32 -36.24 -21.49
CA PRO A 739 -46.99 -35.04 -21.96
C PRO A 739 -47.18 -34.05 -20.81
N ILE A 740 -46.64 -32.84 -20.99
CA ILE A 740 -46.98 -31.72 -20.12
C ILE A 740 -48.37 -31.26 -20.58
N PRO A 741 -49.38 -31.23 -19.70
CA PRO A 741 -50.70 -30.73 -20.05
C PRO A 741 -50.59 -29.31 -20.61
N ASP A 742 -51.31 -29.04 -21.70
CA ASP A 742 -51.37 -27.69 -22.26
C ASP A 742 -51.93 -26.71 -21.22
N LEU A 743 -51.44 -25.47 -21.26
CA LEU A 743 -51.91 -24.39 -20.39
C LEU A 743 -52.75 -23.39 -21.20
N PRO A 744 -54.04 -23.69 -21.47
CA PRO A 744 -54.87 -22.89 -22.36
C PRO A 744 -55.24 -21.51 -21.78
N ASP A 745 -55.05 -21.30 -20.48
CA ASP A 745 -55.46 -20.09 -19.74
C ASP A 745 -54.83 -18.78 -20.24
N PHE A 746 -53.77 -18.86 -21.06
CA PHE A 746 -53.13 -17.71 -21.70
C PHE A 746 -53.44 -17.61 -23.20
N VAL A 747 -54.38 -18.39 -23.74
CA VAL A 747 -54.86 -18.30 -25.12
C VAL A 747 -56.10 -17.41 -25.14
N TYR A 748 -56.01 -16.24 -25.78
CA TYR A 748 -57.11 -15.27 -25.92
C TYR A 748 -57.54 -15.15 -27.39
N ASP A 749 -57.74 -16.30 -28.03
CA ASP A 749 -58.16 -16.38 -29.43
C ASP A 749 -59.63 -16.00 -29.65
N ASP A 750 -60.40 -15.87 -28.57
CA ASP A 750 -61.75 -15.33 -28.55
C ASP A 750 -61.81 -13.81 -28.75
N ILE A 751 -60.70 -13.09 -28.54
CA ILE A 751 -60.61 -11.65 -28.84
C ILE A 751 -60.49 -11.48 -30.37
N PRO A 752 -61.48 -10.89 -31.07
CA PRO A 752 -61.49 -10.83 -32.52
C PRO A 752 -60.43 -9.84 -33.03
N VAL A 753 -59.49 -10.32 -33.84
CA VAL A 753 -58.48 -9.50 -34.51
C VAL A 753 -58.47 -9.84 -36.01
N ASP A 754 -58.73 -8.85 -36.86
CA ASP A 754 -58.59 -9.02 -38.31
C ASP A 754 -57.12 -9.22 -38.70
N ARG A 755 -56.75 -10.47 -38.98
CA ARG A 755 -55.38 -10.86 -39.37
C ARG A 755 -54.98 -10.28 -40.73
N LEU A 756 -55.94 -9.91 -41.59
CA LEU A 756 -55.69 -9.39 -42.94
C LEU A 756 -55.47 -7.87 -42.96
N HIS A 757 -55.83 -7.17 -41.88
CA HIS A 757 -55.75 -5.71 -41.82
C HIS A 757 -54.31 -5.18 -42.01
N CYS A 758 -53.33 -5.70 -41.25
CA CYS A 758 -51.91 -5.38 -41.40
C CYS A 758 -51.01 -6.39 -40.68
N ARG A 759 -49.69 -6.34 -40.94
CA ARG A 759 -48.69 -7.21 -40.29
C ARG A 759 -48.71 -7.17 -38.75
N HIS A 760 -49.05 -6.01 -38.16
CA HIS A 760 -49.09 -5.86 -36.70
C HIS A 760 -50.33 -6.54 -36.11
N CYS A 761 -51.50 -6.46 -36.78
CA CYS A 761 -52.70 -7.17 -36.37
C CYS A 761 -52.53 -8.69 -36.54
N ALA A 762 -51.86 -9.16 -37.59
CA ALA A 762 -51.50 -10.58 -37.74
C ALA A 762 -50.58 -11.07 -36.61
N ALA A 763 -49.51 -10.32 -36.29
CA ALA A 763 -48.60 -10.66 -35.19
C ALA A 763 -49.29 -10.59 -33.82
N PHE A 764 -50.20 -9.64 -33.62
CA PHE A 764 -50.99 -9.51 -32.40
C PHE A 764 -51.99 -10.65 -32.24
N ALA A 765 -52.69 -11.05 -33.31
CA ALA A 765 -53.56 -12.23 -33.30
C ALA A 765 -52.78 -13.51 -33.01
N ALA A 766 -51.57 -13.67 -33.59
CA ALA A 766 -50.69 -14.78 -33.28
C ALA A 766 -50.21 -14.75 -31.81
N PHE A 767 -49.93 -13.56 -31.27
CA PHE A 767 -49.62 -13.38 -29.85
C PHE A 767 -50.80 -13.79 -28.96
N LEU A 768 -52.04 -13.39 -29.28
CA LEU A 768 -53.23 -13.75 -28.49
C LEU A 768 -53.48 -15.26 -28.50
N ALA A 769 -53.32 -15.91 -29.66
CA ALA A 769 -53.45 -17.37 -29.81
C ALA A 769 -52.29 -18.17 -29.19
N ASP A 770 -51.12 -17.55 -28.98
CA ASP A 770 -49.94 -18.21 -28.41
C ASP A 770 -49.97 -18.18 -26.87
N GLY A 771 -50.48 -19.25 -26.26
CA GLY A 771 -50.51 -19.43 -24.80
C GLY A 771 -49.11 -19.42 -24.15
N ALA A 772 -48.05 -19.67 -24.92
CA ALA A 772 -46.68 -19.59 -24.45
C ALA A 772 -46.12 -18.16 -24.45
N LYS A 773 -46.84 -17.14 -24.94
CA LYS A 773 -46.43 -15.72 -24.89
C LYS A 773 -47.38 -14.88 -24.03
N THR A 774 -46.80 -14.15 -23.07
CA THR A 774 -47.54 -13.21 -22.21
C THR A 774 -47.24 -11.76 -22.50
N LYS A 775 -46.18 -11.47 -23.27
CA LYS A 775 -45.82 -10.11 -23.65
C LYS A 775 -45.53 -10.04 -25.15
N ILE A 776 -45.95 -8.95 -25.78
CA ILE A 776 -45.52 -8.56 -27.12
C ILE A 776 -45.06 -7.10 -27.09
N ASN A 777 -43.88 -6.85 -27.64
CA ASN A 777 -43.38 -5.49 -27.82
C ASN A 777 -44.19 -4.83 -28.94
N ALA A 778 -45.10 -3.92 -28.59
CA ALA A 778 -45.79 -3.10 -29.55
C ALA A 778 -44.87 -1.91 -29.87
N LEU A 779 -43.97 -2.10 -30.85
CA LEU A 779 -43.08 -1.05 -31.35
C LEU A 779 -43.88 0.21 -31.77
N HIS A 780 -43.19 1.34 -32.00
CA HIS A 780 -43.77 2.68 -32.13
C HIS A 780 -44.97 2.88 -33.09
N PHE A 781 -45.32 1.91 -33.93
CA PHE A 781 -46.42 1.93 -34.88
C PHE A 781 -47.47 0.84 -34.57
N VAL A 782 -48.25 1.07 -33.50
CA VAL A 782 -49.44 0.26 -33.22
C VAL A 782 -50.57 0.74 -34.13
N CYS A 783 -51.18 -0.16 -34.90
CA CYS A 783 -52.36 0.18 -35.68
C CYS A 783 -53.48 0.69 -34.75
N ARG A 784 -54.22 1.72 -35.16
CA ARG A 784 -55.36 2.27 -34.41
C ARG A 784 -56.37 1.19 -34.02
N LEU A 785 -56.61 0.21 -34.90
CA LEU A 785 -57.49 -0.93 -34.62
C LEU A 785 -57.00 -1.76 -33.42
N MET A 786 -55.68 -1.99 -33.33
CA MET A 786 -55.08 -2.72 -32.21
C MET A 786 -55.16 -1.94 -30.90
N HIS A 787 -55.04 -0.61 -30.94
CA HIS A 787 -55.31 0.23 -29.75
C HIS A 787 -56.74 0.07 -29.27
N ASN A 788 -57.72 0.19 -30.16
CA ASN A 788 -59.12 0.02 -29.81
C ASN A 788 -59.41 -1.37 -29.22
N ILE A 789 -58.77 -2.43 -29.74
CA ILE A 789 -58.93 -3.80 -29.22
C ILE A 789 -58.30 -3.94 -27.82
N ILE A 790 -57.10 -3.38 -27.59
CA ILE A 790 -56.46 -3.40 -26.27
C ILE A 790 -57.32 -2.64 -25.25
N ASP A 791 -57.78 -1.44 -25.61
CA ASP A 791 -58.57 -0.59 -24.73
C ASP A 791 -59.96 -1.22 -24.44
N ALA A 792 -60.56 -1.91 -25.43
CA ALA A 792 -61.82 -2.63 -25.26
C ALA A 792 -61.71 -3.92 -24.42
N ASN A 793 -60.50 -4.41 -24.17
CA ASN A 793 -60.22 -5.64 -23.39
C ASN A 793 -59.24 -5.35 -22.25
N ALA A 794 -59.34 -4.18 -21.62
CA ALA A 794 -58.39 -3.71 -20.60
C ALA A 794 -58.33 -4.58 -19.33
N ASP A 795 -59.36 -5.39 -19.08
CA ASP A 795 -59.44 -6.41 -18.02
C ASP A 795 -58.60 -7.67 -18.33
N ARG A 796 -58.24 -7.87 -19.60
CA ARG A 796 -57.50 -9.04 -20.10
C ARG A 796 -56.15 -8.67 -20.71
N LEU A 797 -55.97 -7.42 -21.12
CA LEU A 797 -54.77 -6.91 -21.78
C LEU A 797 -54.33 -5.60 -21.14
N GLU A 798 -53.08 -5.57 -20.66
CA GLU A 798 -52.48 -4.38 -20.08
C GLU A 798 -51.40 -3.83 -21.01
N LYS A 799 -51.43 -2.53 -21.28
CA LYS A 799 -50.38 -1.84 -22.05
C LYS A 799 -49.55 -0.97 -21.13
N ASP A 800 -48.26 -1.29 -21.02
CA ASP A 800 -47.34 -0.51 -20.18
C ASP A 800 -46.84 0.78 -20.86
N ARG A 801 -46.15 1.64 -20.08
CA ARG A 801 -45.54 2.89 -20.58
C ARG A 801 -44.47 2.67 -21.65
N ARG A 802 -43.88 1.48 -21.72
CA ARG A 802 -42.90 1.07 -22.74
C ARG A 802 -43.57 0.48 -23.99
N ARG A 803 -44.90 0.56 -24.08
CA ARG A 803 -45.73 0.04 -25.17
C ARG A 803 -45.63 -1.49 -25.29
N VAL A 804 -45.39 -2.19 -24.20
CA VAL A 804 -45.50 -3.65 -24.14
C VAL A 804 -46.94 -4.00 -23.79
N VAL A 805 -47.56 -4.86 -24.59
CA VAL A 805 -48.88 -5.41 -24.27
C VAL A 805 -48.68 -6.73 -23.55
N THR A 806 -49.29 -6.85 -22.37
CA THR A 806 -49.21 -8.00 -21.47
C THR A 806 -50.58 -8.66 -21.33
N LYS A 807 -50.65 -9.99 -21.41
CA LYS A 807 -51.86 -10.75 -21.05
C LYS A 807 -52.03 -10.74 -19.53
N VAL A 808 -53.20 -10.31 -19.07
CA VAL A 808 -53.55 -10.22 -17.64
C VAL A 808 -54.16 -11.54 -17.18
N PRO A 809 -53.55 -12.27 -16.23
CA PRO A 809 -54.13 -13.51 -15.71
C PRO A 809 -55.54 -13.28 -15.15
N GLN A 810 -56.46 -14.16 -15.49
CA GLN A 810 -57.86 -14.05 -15.06
C GLN A 810 -58.05 -14.73 -13.69
N PRO A 811 -58.87 -14.16 -12.78
CA PRO A 811 -59.18 -14.80 -11.51
C PRO A 811 -59.75 -16.21 -11.72
N GLY A 812 -59.17 -17.22 -11.04
CA GLY A 812 -59.56 -18.62 -11.19
C GLY A 812 -58.83 -19.40 -12.30
N HIS A 813 -57.96 -18.76 -13.07
CA HIS A 813 -57.11 -19.38 -14.09
C HIS A 813 -55.64 -19.46 -13.68
N ALA A 814 -54.79 -20.14 -14.46
CA ALA A 814 -53.36 -20.24 -14.23
C ALA A 814 -52.67 -18.88 -14.09
N THR A 815 -51.77 -18.79 -13.11
CA THR A 815 -51.01 -17.57 -12.82
C THR A 815 -49.79 -17.42 -13.75
N LEU A 816 -49.16 -16.23 -13.76
CA LEU A 816 -47.87 -16.04 -14.45
C LEU A 816 -46.76 -16.96 -13.93
N ARG A 817 -46.84 -17.37 -12.66
CA ARG A 817 -45.92 -18.34 -12.06
C ARG A 817 -46.14 -19.73 -12.66
N ASP A 818 -47.40 -20.13 -12.87
CA ASP A 818 -47.75 -21.41 -13.49
C ASP A 818 -47.31 -21.47 -14.95
N LEU A 819 -47.47 -20.37 -15.71
CA LEU A 819 -46.91 -20.29 -17.07
C LEU A 819 -45.39 -20.35 -17.09
N THR A 820 -44.72 -19.70 -16.13
CA THR A 820 -43.25 -19.75 -16.03
C THR A 820 -42.80 -21.17 -15.75
N LEU A 821 -43.48 -21.87 -14.84
CA LEU A 821 -43.23 -23.27 -14.54
C LEU A 821 -43.52 -24.16 -15.76
N HIS A 822 -44.63 -23.94 -16.48
CA HIS A 822 -44.99 -24.67 -17.69
C HIS A 822 -43.93 -24.50 -18.79
N ARG A 823 -43.45 -23.27 -19.03
CA ARG A 823 -42.35 -23.01 -19.98
C ARG A 823 -41.05 -23.71 -19.56
N GLN A 824 -40.71 -23.68 -18.27
CA GLN A 824 -39.55 -24.40 -17.73
C GLN A 824 -39.69 -25.92 -17.96
N GLN A 825 -40.87 -26.48 -17.70
CA GLN A 825 -41.17 -27.89 -17.96
C GLN A 825 -41.08 -28.21 -19.45
N GLN A 826 -41.65 -27.39 -20.35
CA GLN A 826 -41.57 -27.60 -21.80
C GLN A 826 -40.13 -27.57 -22.31
N SER A 827 -39.34 -26.57 -21.87
CA SER A 827 -37.91 -26.48 -22.19
C SER A 827 -37.15 -27.69 -21.67
N GLN A 828 -37.43 -28.12 -20.44
CA GLN A 828 -36.81 -29.28 -19.84
C GLN A 828 -37.16 -30.57 -20.60
N ARG A 829 -38.43 -30.78 -20.96
CA ARG A 829 -38.87 -31.92 -21.77
C ARG A 829 -38.24 -31.94 -23.16
N ALA A 830 -38.09 -30.77 -23.78
CA ALA A 830 -37.38 -30.66 -25.05
C ALA A 830 -35.89 -31.06 -24.91
N ALA A 831 -35.23 -30.66 -23.82
CA ALA A 831 -33.89 -31.12 -23.49
C ALA A 831 -33.85 -32.64 -23.25
N ASP A 832 -34.79 -33.18 -22.47
CA ASP A 832 -34.87 -34.61 -22.17
C ASP A 832 -35.10 -35.46 -23.44
N ARG A 833 -35.93 -35.00 -24.38
CA ARG A 833 -36.09 -35.64 -25.70
C ARG A 833 -34.77 -35.71 -26.46
N LYS A 834 -33.99 -34.62 -26.44
CA LYS A 834 -32.65 -34.61 -27.06
C LYS A 834 -31.72 -35.59 -26.34
N MET A 835 -31.72 -35.62 -25.01
CA MET A 835 -30.91 -36.54 -24.21
C MET A 835 -31.24 -38.00 -24.51
N VAL A 836 -32.53 -38.39 -24.49
CA VAL A 836 -32.97 -39.76 -24.81
C VAL A 836 -32.61 -40.14 -26.24
N THR A 837 -32.72 -39.20 -27.19
CA THR A 837 -32.33 -39.44 -28.58
C THR A 837 -30.82 -39.68 -28.70
N ALA A 838 -30.00 -38.88 -28.01
CA ALA A 838 -28.55 -39.05 -27.97
C ALA A 838 -28.16 -40.39 -27.32
N LEU A 839 -28.77 -40.75 -26.19
CA LEU A 839 -28.54 -42.03 -25.51
C LEU A 839 -28.86 -43.21 -26.41
N ARG A 840 -30.00 -43.18 -27.12
CA ARG A 840 -30.37 -44.23 -28.10
C ARG A 840 -29.35 -44.34 -29.23
N ALA A 841 -28.88 -43.21 -29.76
CA ALA A 841 -27.83 -43.20 -30.77
C ALA A 841 -26.52 -43.79 -30.24
N TRP A 842 -26.15 -43.46 -29.00
CA TRP A 842 -24.98 -44.03 -28.34
C TRP A 842 -25.09 -45.53 -28.10
N ILE A 843 -26.28 -46.04 -27.77
CA ILE A 843 -26.52 -47.48 -27.56
C ILE A 843 -26.51 -48.25 -28.89
N ALA A 844 -27.12 -47.68 -29.93
CA ALA A 844 -27.26 -48.32 -31.24
C ALA A 844 -26.01 -48.20 -32.14
N GLY A 845 -25.14 -47.21 -31.89
CA GLY A 845 -23.98 -46.93 -32.73
C GLY A 845 -22.99 -48.10 -32.75
N PRO A 846 -22.61 -48.63 -33.93
CA PRO A 846 -21.60 -49.69 -34.05
C PRO A 846 -20.28 -49.21 -33.44
N SER A 847 -19.43 -50.16 -33.01
CA SER A 847 -18.08 -49.94 -32.52
C SER A 847 -17.18 -49.35 -33.62
N THR A 848 -17.46 -48.14 -34.09
CA THR A 848 -16.62 -47.47 -35.07
C THR A 848 -15.34 -47.10 -34.35
N GLY A 849 -14.28 -47.85 -34.63
CA GLY A 849 -12.93 -47.37 -34.41
C GLY A 849 -12.75 -46.10 -35.23
N VAL A 850 -13.05 -44.95 -34.63
CA VAL A 850 -12.70 -43.66 -35.19
C VAL A 850 -11.18 -43.58 -35.11
N THR A 851 -10.53 -43.93 -36.21
CA THR A 851 -9.12 -43.56 -36.44
C THR A 851 -9.11 -42.05 -36.60
N ILE A 852 -8.78 -41.34 -35.52
CA ILE A 852 -8.53 -39.90 -35.56
C ILE A 852 -7.21 -39.73 -36.33
N ALA A 853 -7.27 -39.11 -37.50
CA ALA A 853 -6.11 -38.62 -38.24
C ALA A 853 -5.59 -37.32 -37.61
#